data_AF-A0A183UT07-F1
#
_entry.id   AF-A0A183UT07-F1
#
_cell.length_a   1.000
_cell.length_b   1.000
_cell.length_c   1.000
_cell.angle_alpha   90.00
_cell.angle_beta   90.00
_cell.angle_gamma   90.00
#
_symmetry.space_group_name_H-M   'P 1'
#
loop_
_entity.id
_entity.type
_entity.pdbx_description
1 polymer ?
#
loop_
_entity_poly.entity_id
_entity_poly.type
_entity_poly.pdbx_seq_one_letter_code
_entity_poly.pdbx_strand_id
1 'polypeptide(L)'
;MRHKYTIKTLREHLDRIDERDQAQLVPALNLSFSLFNKAGEINVTEVWNDRLSIGSGGHKLIMLFTDGIEEWPVHVIANRQTLQHTDPIRVFGFSMGYGTGTMPALDYIACNTNATYAIVDSIADVKRQSVSYLAKLSNLLAIAYAENPPAARPVTWVTPQMDSQGAGPTLTISMPILNTMENGSGLLGVAGVDVRFKQIAKILPEHEHMYAFIVDNNGIAVYHPKLKIPKTEVYSVRRTACYDKRSRSRGGGRIQFGEADERVLRLMGLVDSIPTIDITELEPDSEIFREFRQAMIDRNCRSAPLLDGDREYWCRSVEGTPLTIGFVVFRDRSETILNSDVSRPKVPNKALVGHYVPKRGLCRGDLDHVDMTERFNAFLEADKCEMDTRLPYALAATLNDWTESWPDLEENATCATNPLPENFDPLYHITSFVNTFNHITAFYPKWRLAVGGVQWSAQFIDHFFHNATADMPQWAVCYQVCYYIGKNKLKRSCHLITSDGYVVAGKRAQQHLSSADALLFDYLIKKSIIKKTYRRDNQAQCTASRYLHAPNKAPPKAHSLHAILFRLTKLLTTAFWLDLWLLMTSSIKGVLSQPVMVGGTCQFSRIKHKELCSLEYSIYEIMLIERHTFMLNDGVCSRQV
;
A
#
# COMPACT_ATOMS: atom_id res chain seq x y z
N MET A 1 -1.67 0.76 -13.14
CA MET A 1 -1.09 -0.54 -12.73
C MET A 1 0.00 -1.11 -13.66
N ARG A 2 -0.10 -1.03 -15.00
CA ARG A 2 0.87 -1.70 -15.91
C ARG A 2 2.32 -1.27 -15.70
N HIS A 3 2.61 0.01 -15.46
CA HIS A 3 4.00 0.48 -15.52
C HIS A 3 4.93 -0.12 -14.45
N LYS A 4 4.53 -0.18 -13.17
CA LYS A 4 5.37 -0.75 -12.09
C LYS A 4 5.54 -2.27 -12.18
N TYR A 5 4.46 -2.98 -12.48
CA TYR A 5 4.55 -4.43 -12.70
C TYR A 5 5.43 -4.73 -13.90
N THR A 6 5.30 -4.00 -15.01
CA THR A 6 6.15 -4.16 -16.18
C THR A 6 7.62 -3.86 -15.87
N ILE A 7 7.94 -2.80 -15.12
CA ILE A 7 9.33 -2.50 -14.72
C ILE A 7 9.89 -3.60 -13.82
N LYS A 8 9.10 -4.08 -12.83
CA LYS A 8 9.53 -5.17 -11.94
C LYS A 8 9.78 -6.46 -12.72
N THR A 9 8.85 -6.84 -13.60
CA THR A 9 8.98 -8.03 -14.46
C THR A 9 10.17 -7.89 -15.40
N LEU A 10 10.38 -6.71 -15.99
CA LEU A 10 11.55 -6.44 -16.83
C LEU A 10 12.84 -6.66 -16.02
N ARG A 11 12.93 -6.12 -14.81
CA ARG A 11 14.08 -6.32 -13.93
C ARG A 11 14.31 -7.79 -13.60
N GLU A 12 13.26 -8.52 -13.23
CA GLU A 12 13.35 -9.97 -12.96
C GLU A 12 13.83 -10.76 -14.18
N HIS A 13 13.50 -10.34 -15.40
CA HIS A 13 14.03 -10.94 -16.62
C HIS A 13 15.47 -10.54 -16.88
N LEU A 14 15.85 -9.27 -16.67
CA LEU A 14 17.23 -8.80 -16.80
C LEU A 14 18.17 -9.55 -15.85
N ASP A 15 17.72 -9.82 -14.62
CA ASP A 15 18.50 -10.57 -13.62
C ASP A 15 18.71 -12.05 -13.99
N ARG A 16 17.94 -12.58 -14.97
CA ARG A 16 18.03 -13.97 -15.46
C ARG A 16 18.79 -14.08 -16.79
N ILE A 17 19.27 -12.99 -17.36
CA ILE A 17 20.05 -13.02 -18.59
C ILE A 17 21.37 -13.74 -18.31
N ASP A 18 21.68 -14.70 -19.18
CA ASP A 18 22.93 -15.46 -19.18
C ASP A 18 23.68 -15.12 -20.47
N GLU A 19 24.93 -14.72 -20.36
CA GLU A 19 25.77 -14.33 -21.50
C GLU A 19 26.27 -15.58 -22.24
N ARG A 20 25.97 -15.70 -23.53
CA ARG A 20 26.39 -16.82 -24.37
C ARG A 20 26.79 -16.34 -25.76
N ASP A 21 27.76 -17.05 -26.35
CA ASP A 21 28.19 -16.88 -27.74
C ASP A 21 28.74 -15.47 -28.08
N GLN A 22 28.73 -15.13 -29.38
CA GLN A 22 29.28 -13.87 -29.91
C GLN A 22 28.21 -12.77 -30.03
N ALA A 23 28.63 -11.52 -29.81
CA ALA A 23 27.75 -10.36 -29.89
C ALA A 23 27.51 -9.90 -31.34
N GLN A 24 26.32 -10.17 -31.89
CA GLN A 24 25.92 -9.73 -33.23
C GLN A 24 25.01 -8.49 -33.17
N LEU A 25 25.57 -7.30 -33.44
CA LEU A 25 24.84 -6.03 -33.33
C LEU A 25 23.87 -5.77 -34.50
N VAL A 26 24.24 -6.15 -35.72
CA VAL A 26 23.44 -5.88 -36.93
C VAL A 26 22.05 -6.54 -36.88
N PRO A 27 21.90 -7.84 -36.56
CA PRO A 27 20.59 -8.47 -36.40
C PRO A 27 19.77 -7.86 -35.26
N ALA A 28 20.40 -7.53 -34.14
CA ALA A 28 19.74 -6.95 -32.97
C ALA A 28 19.15 -5.56 -33.27
N LEU A 29 19.88 -4.71 -34.01
CA LEU A 29 19.37 -3.40 -34.44
C LEU A 29 18.23 -3.54 -35.46
N ASN A 30 18.33 -4.46 -36.42
CA ASN A 30 17.24 -4.72 -37.36
C ASN A 30 15.96 -5.16 -36.64
N LEU A 31 16.08 -6.05 -35.65
CA LEU A 31 14.96 -6.45 -34.80
C LEU A 31 14.40 -5.23 -34.05
N SER A 32 15.27 -4.44 -33.40
CA SER A 32 14.86 -3.26 -32.63
C SER A 32 14.13 -2.22 -33.48
N PHE A 33 14.60 -1.94 -34.69
CA PHE A 33 13.92 -1.04 -35.62
C PHE A 33 12.59 -1.62 -36.12
N SER A 34 12.53 -2.93 -36.36
CA SER A 34 11.30 -3.58 -36.79
C SER A 34 10.19 -3.50 -35.74
N LEU A 35 10.52 -3.48 -34.45
CA LEU A 35 9.56 -3.29 -33.36
C LEU A 35 8.85 -1.93 -33.42
N PHE A 36 9.47 -0.90 -34.01
CA PHE A 36 8.84 0.40 -34.21
C PHE A 36 8.01 0.48 -35.51
N ASN A 37 8.30 -0.37 -36.49
CA ASN A 37 7.73 -0.30 -37.85
C ASN A 37 6.60 -1.30 -38.11
N LYS A 38 6.50 -2.40 -37.34
CA LYS A 38 5.58 -3.50 -37.65
C LYS A 38 4.29 -3.46 -36.85
N ALA A 39 3.28 -2.87 -37.52
CA ALA A 39 1.93 -3.40 -37.59
C ALA A 39 1.77 -4.50 -38.67
N GLY A 40 2.87 -5.02 -39.26
CA GLY A 40 2.81 -6.02 -40.33
C GLY A 40 4.05 -6.92 -40.39
N GLU A 41 3.82 -8.20 -40.11
CA GLU A 41 4.68 -9.36 -40.43
C GLU A 41 5.96 -9.59 -39.61
N ILE A 42 5.86 -9.76 -38.29
CA ILE A 42 6.70 -10.75 -37.59
C ILE A 42 5.74 -11.71 -36.91
N ASN A 43 5.82 -13.00 -37.24
CA ASN A 43 4.99 -14.01 -36.62
C ASN A 43 5.68 -14.55 -35.36
N VAL A 44 5.47 -13.85 -34.24
CA VAL A 44 5.52 -14.43 -32.89
C VAL A 44 4.05 -14.52 -32.46
N THR A 45 3.36 -15.60 -32.84
CA THR A 45 1.88 -15.75 -32.89
C THR A 45 1.09 -15.43 -31.62
N GLU A 46 1.73 -15.10 -30.51
CA GLU A 46 1.08 -14.82 -29.22
C GLU A 46 1.82 -13.73 -28.43
N VAL A 47 2.39 -12.71 -29.06
CA VAL A 47 2.94 -11.58 -28.30
C VAL A 47 1.83 -10.61 -27.90
N TRP A 48 0.76 -11.14 -27.29
CA TRP A 48 -0.38 -10.42 -26.70
C TRP A 48 -1.42 -9.92 -27.73
N ASN A 49 -2.32 -10.79 -28.17
CA ASN A 49 -3.36 -10.56 -29.19
C ASN A 49 -4.37 -9.39 -28.98
N ASP A 50 -4.11 -8.35 -28.18
CA ASP A 50 -5.01 -7.18 -28.21
C ASP A 50 -4.47 -5.81 -27.73
N ARG A 51 -3.16 -5.49 -27.80
CA ARG A 51 -2.64 -4.24 -27.17
C ARG A 51 -1.57 -3.44 -27.91
N LEU A 52 -1.50 -3.53 -29.24
CA LEU A 52 -0.47 -2.83 -30.04
C LEU A 52 -0.92 -1.54 -30.76
N SER A 53 -2.09 -0.97 -30.42
CA SER A 53 -2.45 0.39 -30.87
C SER A 53 -1.91 1.52 -29.97
N ILE A 54 -1.14 1.22 -28.93
CA ILE A 54 -0.77 2.19 -27.88
C ILE A 54 0.75 2.36 -27.83
N GLY A 55 1.32 3.07 -28.82
CA GLY A 55 2.61 3.73 -28.63
C GLY A 55 2.44 4.94 -27.70
N SER A 56 3.51 5.37 -27.02
CA SER A 56 3.44 6.57 -26.15
C SER A 56 3.19 7.88 -26.90
N GLY A 57 3.29 7.87 -28.24
CA GLY A 57 3.29 9.07 -29.08
C GLY A 57 4.52 9.97 -28.88
N GLY A 58 5.44 9.59 -27.99
CA GLY A 58 6.63 10.36 -27.63
C GLY A 58 7.89 9.96 -28.39
N HIS A 59 9.05 10.25 -27.81
CA HIS A 59 10.35 9.92 -28.42
C HIS A 59 10.55 8.40 -28.59
N LYS A 60 10.93 7.97 -29.80
CA LYS A 60 11.35 6.59 -30.10
C LYS A 60 12.85 6.42 -29.83
N LEU A 61 13.18 5.60 -28.84
CA LEU A 61 14.54 5.44 -28.33
C LEU A 61 14.97 3.97 -28.35
N ILE A 62 16.22 3.72 -28.71
CA ILE A 62 16.92 2.45 -28.51
C ILE A 62 18.09 2.73 -27.57
N MET A 63 18.22 1.95 -26.51
CA MET A 63 19.36 2.01 -25.58
C MET A 63 20.21 0.77 -25.77
N LEU A 64 21.45 0.95 -26.22
CA LEU A 64 22.40 -0.12 -26.51
C LEU A 64 23.46 -0.17 -25.40
N PHE A 65 23.51 -1.28 -24.68
CA PHE A 65 24.51 -1.54 -23.64
C PHE A 65 25.51 -2.58 -24.17
N THR A 66 26.80 -2.25 -24.20
CA THR A 66 27.83 -3.10 -24.81
C THR A 66 29.22 -2.79 -24.26
N ASP A 67 30.08 -3.79 -24.15
CA ASP A 67 31.51 -3.67 -23.82
C ASP A 67 32.40 -3.64 -25.07
N GLY A 68 31.90 -4.13 -26.21
CA GLY A 68 32.63 -4.29 -27.46
C GLY A 68 31.70 -4.39 -28.69
N ILE A 69 32.09 -3.77 -29.80
CA ILE A 69 31.42 -3.93 -31.10
C ILE A 69 32.43 -4.47 -32.11
N GLU A 70 32.19 -5.70 -32.58
CA GLU A 70 33.04 -6.34 -33.60
C GLU A 70 32.69 -5.83 -35.01
N GLU A 71 31.41 -5.89 -35.39
CA GLU A 71 30.93 -5.45 -36.70
C GLU A 71 30.20 -4.10 -36.62
N TRP A 72 30.63 -3.13 -37.44
CA TRP A 72 30.02 -1.80 -37.49
C TRP A 72 28.71 -1.83 -38.30
N PRO A 73 27.57 -1.38 -37.75
CA PRO A 73 26.27 -1.49 -38.40
C PRO A 73 26.01 -0.37 -39.44
N VAL A 74 27.01 -0.07 -40.28
CA VAL A 74 27.00 1.05 -41.25
C VAL A 74 25.78 0.96 -42.17
N HIS A 75 25.54 -0.20 -42.77
CA HIS A 75 24.45 -0.42 -43.72
C HIS A 75 23.07 -0.25 -43.08
N VAL A 76 22.88 -0.77 -41.85
CA VAL A 76 21.60 -0.67 -41.14
C VAL A 76 21.28 0.79 -40.80
N ILE A 77 22.27 1.52 -40.29
CA ILE A 77 22.11 2.93 -39.92
C ILE A 77 21.91 3.82 -41.16
N ALA A 78 22.68 3.59 -42.22
CA ALA A 78 22.55 4.33 -43.48
C ALA A 78 21.17 4.14 -44.11
N ASN A 79 20.66 2.91 -44.15
CA ASN A 79 19.31 2.62 -44.66
C ASN A 79 18.22 3.35 -43.87
N ARG A 80 18.43 3.57 -42.57
CA ARG A 80 17.45 4.27 -41.72
C ARG A 80 17.60 5.78 -41.75
N GLN A 81 18.73 6.31 -42.23
CA GLN A 81 19.06 7.74 -42.23
C GLN A 81 18.04 8.57 -43.03
N THR A 82 17.58 8.04 -44.17
CA THR A 82 16.55 8.69 -45.02
C THR A 82 15.24 8.93 -44.27
N LEU A 83 14.88 8.04 -43.35
CA LEU A 83 13.65 8.10 -42.57
C LEU A 83 13.79 8.91 -41.26
N GLN A 84 14.96 9.47 -40.95
CA GLN A 84 15.17 10.18 -39.68
C GLN A 84 14.44 11.53 -39.61
N HIS A 85 14.22 12.18 -40.75
CA HIS A 85 13.50 13.45 -40.79
C HIS A 85 12.00 13.28 -40.55
N THR A 86 11.43 12.16 -40.99
CA THR A 86 9.99 11.88 -40.88
C THR A 86 9.65 11.02 -39.67
N ASP A 87 10.52 10.08 -39.30
CA ASP A 87 10.33 9.17 -38.18
C ASP A 87 11.64 8.95 -37.41
N PRO A 88 12.05 9.91 -36.56
CA PRO A 88 13.33 9.87 -35.86
C PRO A 88 13.37 8.81 -34.76
N ILE A 89 14.19 7.78 -34.97
CA ILE A 89 14.56 6.81 -33.92
C ILE A 89 16.00 7.10 -33.49
N ARG A 90 16.19 7.36 -32.19
CA ARG A 90 17.49 7.73 -31.61
C ARG A 90 18.12 6.53 -30.92
N VAL A 91 19.39 6.25 -31.21
CA VAL A 91 20.12 5.12 -30.61
C VAL A 91 21.16 5.65 -29.63
N PHE A 92 20.90 5.49 -28.33
CA PHE A 92 21.82 5.87 -27.27
C PHE A 92 22.74 4.69 -26.93
N GLY A 93 24.05 4.92 -26.99
CA GLY A 93 25.05 3.92 -26.65
C GLY A 93 25.54 4.03 -25.21
N PHE A 94 25.76 2.91 -24.55
CA PHE A 94 26.37 2.80 -23.23
C PHE A 94 27.52 1.80 -23.31
N SER A 95 28.74 2.32 -23.32
CA SER A 95 29.95 1.51 -23.21
C SER A 95 30.07 1.04 -21.77
N MET A 96 30.03 -0.26 -21.52
CA MET A 96 29.97 -0.84 -20.18
C MET A 96 31.16 -1.76 -19.93
N GLY A 97 31.88 -1.54 -18.83
CA GLY A 97 32.98 -2.40 -18.43
C GLY A 97 34.23 -1.61 -18.08
N TYR A 98 35.10 -2.21 -17.28
CA TYR A 98 36.31 -1.55 -16.80
C TYR A 98 37.29 -1.30 -17.96
N GLY A 99 37.59 -0.04 -18.25
CA GLY A 99 38.60 0.32 -19.24
C GLY A 99 38.15 0.16 -20.69
N THR A 100 36.84 0.14 -20.93
CA THR A 100 36.25 0.10 -22.29
C THR A 100 36.54 1.39 -23.06
N GLY A 101 36.57 2.54 -22.37
CA GLY A 101 36.96 3.82 -22.95
C GLY A 101 36.02 4.30 -24.06
N THR A 102 36.54 5.13 -24.97
CA THR A 102 35.76 5.67 -26.09
C THR A 102 35.60 4.63 -27.20
N MET A 103 34.37 4.36 -27.63
CA MET A 103 34.07 3.42 -28.71
C MET A 103 33.63 4.16 -29.98
N PRO A 104 34.48 4.21 -31.04
CA PRO A 104 34.14 4.93 -32.28
C PRO A 104 32.87 4.40 -32.98
N ALA A 105 32.57 3.11 -32.84
CA ALA A 105 31.36 2.51 -33.39
C ALA A 105 30.08 3.06 -32.73
N LEU A 106 30.07 3.24 -31.40
CA LEU A 106 28.95 3.85 -30.68
C LEU A 106 28.81 5.32 -31.04
N ASP A 107 29.93 6.04 -31.19
CA ASP A 107 29.93 7.44 -31.61
C ASP A 107 29.34 7.60 -33.03
N TYR A 108 29.74 6.72 -33.97
CA TYR A 108 29.17 6.69 -35.31
C TYR A 108 27.64 6.45 -35.29
N ILE A 109 27.16 5.50 -34.49
CA ILE A 109 25.72 5.22 -34.37
C ILE A 109 24.98 6.40 -33.75
N ALA A 110 25.51 6.98 -32.66
CA ALA A 110 24.89 8.07 -31.95
C ALA A 110 24.83 9.35 -32.80
N CYS A 111 25.93 9.68 -33.49
CA CYS A 111 26.02 10.83 -34.39
C CYS A 111 25.01 10.72 -35.53
N ASN A 112 24.97 9.55 -36.19
CA ASN A 112 24.06 9.34 -37.30
C ASN A 112 22.60 9.25 -36.89
N THR A 113 22.27 8.96 -35.63
CA THR A 113 20.86 8.88 -35.15
C THR A 113 20.44 10.09 -34.31
N ASN A 114 21.23 11.17 -34.29
CA ASN A 114 21.01 12.37 -33.48
C ASN A 114 20.81 12.06 -31.98
N ALA A 115 21.65 11.18 -31.46
CA ALA A 115 21.69 10.73 -30.08
C ALA A 115 23.05 11.06 -29.43
N THR A 116 23.33 10.48 -28.27
CA THR A 116 24.62 10.57 -27.58
C THR A 116 24.99 9.19 -27.05
N TYR A 117 26.27 8.96 -26.75
CA TYR A 117 26.70 7.77 -26.01
C TYR A 117 27.38 8.17 -24.70
N ALA A 118 27.39 7.24 -23.75
CA ALA A 118 28.00 7.42 -22.43
C ALA A 118 28.90 6.22 -22.10
N ILE A 119 29.90 6.46 -21.25
CA ILE A 119 30.85 5.45 -20.79
C ILE A 119 30.54 5.15 -19.32
N VAL A 120 30.38 3.87 -19.00
CA VAL A 120 30.08 3.34 -17.67
C VAL A 120 31.22 2.42 -17.25
N ASP A 121 32.30 3.03 -16.76
CA ASP A 121 33.51 2.31 -16.35
C ASP A 121 33.36 1.63 -14.98
N SER A 122 32.47 2.13 -14.12
CA SER A 122 32.30 1.61 -12.76
C SER A 122 30.86 1.67 -12.27
N ILE A 123 30.56 0.89 -11.21
CA ILE A 123 29.26 0.93 -10.51
C ILE A 123 28.94 2.36 -10.00
N ALA A 124 29.95 3.17 -9.69
CA ALA A 124 29.74 4.54 -9.23
C ALA A 124 29.19 5.45 -10.35
N ASP A 125 29.52 5.15 -11.61
CA ASP A 125 29.10 5.94 -12.77
C ASP A 125 27.68 5.63 -13.21
N VAL A 126 27.18 4.41 -12.93
CA VAL A 126 25.85 3.93 -13.32
C VAL A 126 24.77 4.97 -13.02
N LYS A 127 24.75 5.54 -11.81
CA LYS A 127 23.72 6.51 -11.42
C LYS A 127 23.74 7.77 -12.28
N ARG A 128 24.93 8.28 -12.61
CA ARG A 128 25.07 9.52 -13.40
C ARG A 128 24.85 9.25 -14.89
N GLN A 129 25.40 8.14 -15.39
CA GLN A 129 25.44 7.85 -16.82
C GLN A 129 24.12 7.26 -17.33
N SER A 130 23.40 6.46 -16.53
CA SER A 130 22.09 5.89 -16.93
C SER A 130 21.04 6.94 -17.28
N VAL A 131 21.18 8.17 -16.78
CA VAL A 131 20.27 9.30 -17.08
C VAL A 131 20.86 10.31 -18.08
N SER A 132 22.06 10.07 -18.62
CA SER A 132 22.76 11.00 -19.52
C SER A 132 21.96 11.31 -20.79
N TYR A 133 21.20 10.35 -21.31
CA TYR A 133 20.35 10.52 -22.50
C TYR A 133 19.32 11.65 -22.34
N LEU A 134 18.88 11.94 -21.11
CA LEU A 134 17.94 13.04 -20.82
C LEU A 134 18.55 14.41 -21.16
N ALA A 135 19.87 14.58 -21.11
CA ALA A 135 20.52 15.81 -21.52
C ALA A 135 20.29 16.10 -23.01
N LYS A 136 20.40 15.08 -23.86
CA LYS A 136 20.11 15.22 -25.30
C LYS A 136 18.64 15.52 -25.57
N LEU A 137 17.73 14.81 -24.89
CA LEU A 137 16.29 15.00 -25.05
C LEU A 137 15.83 16.38 -24.54
N SER A 138 16.37 16.84 -23.42
CA SER A 138 16.08 18.17 -22.89
C SER A 138 16.58 19.31 -23.79
N ASN A 139 17.69 19.12 -24.50
CA ASN A 139 18.13 20.08 -25.52
C ASN A 139 17.17 20.15 -26.70
N LEU A 140 16.61 19.02 -27.14
CA LEU A 140 15.59 19.01 -28.19
C LEU A 140 14.31 19.72 -27.74
N LEU A 141 13.90 19.48 -26.49
CA LEU A 141 12.79 20.22 -25.88
C LEU A 141 13.08 21.73 -25.84
N ALA A 142 14.31 22.11 -25.47
CA ALA A 142 14.72 23.51 -25.41
C ALA A 142 14.65 24.19 -26.78
N ILE A 143 15.09 23.52 -27.84
CA ILE A 143 15.00 24.02 -29.22
C ILE A 143 13.53 24.16 -29.64
N ALA A 144 12.70 23.16 -29.36
CA ALA A 144 11.28 23.17 -29.74
C ALA A 144 10.48 24.29 -29.08
N TYR A 145 10.88 24.74 -27.89
CA TYR A 145 10.20 25.78 -27.11
C TYR A 145 11.03 27.06 -26.97
N ALA A 146 12.08 27.24 -27.77
CA ALA A 146 12.99 28.38 -27.68
C ALA A 146 12.27 29.71 -27.92
N GLU A 147 11.38 29.74 -28.91
CA GLU A 147 10.59 30.93 -29.28
C GLU A 147 9.37 31.15 -28.38
N ASN A 148 9.01 30.15 -27.56
CA ASN A 148 7.82 30.24 -26.72
C ASN A 148 8.12 31.06 -25.45
N PRO A 149 7.30 32.09 -25.15
CA PRO A 149 7.42 32.82 -23.89
C PRO A 149 7.13 31.87 -22.71
N PRO A 150 7.69 32.13 -21.51
CA PRO A 150 7.51 31.27 -20.34
C PRO A 150 6.05 30.91 -20.04
N ALA A 151 5.11 31.85 -20.22
CA ALA A 151 3.69 31.64 -19.98
C ALA A 151 3.00 30.66 -20.98
N ALA A 152 3.59 30.45 -22.17
CA ALA A 152 3.06 29.56 -23.20
C ALA A 152 3.75 28.19 -23.22
N ARG A 153 4.67 27.92 -22.28
CA ARG A 153 5.36 26.63 -22.17
C ARG A 153 4.47 25.62 -21.46
N PRO A 154 4.54 24.33 -21.84
CA PRO A 154 3.73 23.30 -21.21
C PRO A 154 4.14 23.12 -19.75
N VAL A 155 3.13 22.88 -18.92
CA VAL A 155 3.28 22.58 -17.50
C VAL A 155 2.94 21.11 -17.29
N THR A 156 3.79 20.39 -16.55
CA THR A 156 3.64 18.96 -16.31
C THR A 156 3.28 18.71 -14.85
N TRP A 157 2.22 17.93 -14.65
CA TRP A 157 1.79 17.46 -13.33
C TRP A 157 2.51 16.17 -12.99
N VAL A 158 3.30 16.19 -11.91
CA VAL A 158 4.03 15.02 -11.42
C VAL A 158 3.06 14.12 -10.65
N THR A 159 3.32 12.81 -10.59
CA THR A 159 2.55 11.92 -9.73
C THR A 159 2.73 12.27 -8.25
N PRO A 160 1.78 11.90 -7.37
CA PRO A 160 1.90 12.15 -5.94
C PRO A 160 3.19 11.60 -5.34
N GLN A 161 3.85 12.39 -4.50
CA GLN A 161 5.05 12.00 -3.77
C GLN A 161 5.02 12.56 -2.34
N MET A 162 5.83 11.99 -1.45
CA MET A 162 6.06 12.60 -0.14
C MET A 162 7.10 13.70 -0.26
N ASP A 163 6.81 14.87 0.30
CA ASP A 163 7.78 15.94 0.37
C ASP A 163 9.01 15.51 1.19
N SER A 164 10.17 15.71 0.56
CA SER A 164 11.49 15.47 1.15
C SER A 164 11.76 16.31 2.41
N GLN A 165 11.13 17.47 2.57
CA GLN A 165 11.23 18.33 3.75
C GLN A 165 10.26 17.93 4.87
N GLY A 166 9.40 16.95 4.63
CA GLY A 166 8.45 16.43 5.62
C GLY A 166 7.12 17.18 5.68
N ALA A 167 6.77 18.01 4.69
CA ALA A 167 5.45 18.66 4.63
C ALA A 167 4.29 17.69 4.37
N GLY A 168 4.58 16.42 4.07
CA GLY A 168 3.60 15.37 3.82
C GLY A 168 3.41 15.07 2.33
N PRO A 169 2.28 14.44 1.94
CA PRO A 169 1.98 14.15 0.55
C PRO A 169 1.72 15.42 -0.28
N THR A 170 2.41 15.52 -1.41
CA THR A 170 2.39 16.66 -2.32
C THR A 170 2.23 16.24 -3.77
N LEU A 171 1.65 17.15 -4.54
CA LEU A 171 1.53 17.11 -5.98
C LEU A 171 2.36 18.25 -6.55
N THR A 172 3.37 17.95 -7.36
CA THR A 172 4.28 18.98 -7.91
C THR A 172 3.88 19.34 -9.34
N ILE A 173 3.77 20.64 -9.59
CA ILE A 173 3.56 21.22 -10.91
C ILE A 173 4.92 21.69 -11.40
N SER A 174 5.34 21.26 -12.59
CA SER A 174 6.69 21.51 -13.10
C SER A 174 6.71 22.20 -14.47
N MET A 175 7.66 23.10 -14.67
CA MET A 175 7.87 23.83 -15.93
C MET A 175 9.38 23.92 -16.25
N PRO A 176 9.80 23.69 -17.51
CA PRO A 176 11.20 23.81 -17.90
C PRO A 176 11.67 25.27 -18.00
N ILE A 177 12.86 25.53 -17.46
CA ILE A 177 13.58 26.81 -17.59
C ILE A 177 14.63 26.64 -18.68
N LEU A 178 14.45 27.34 -19.80
CA LEU A 178 15.30 27.24 -20.98
C LEU A 178 16.31 28.38 -21.01
N ASN A 179 17.49 28.12 -21.57
CA ASN A 179 18.45 29.16 -21.91
C ASN A 179 17.91 29.95 -23.11
N THR A 180 17.93 31.29 -22.99
CA THR A 180 17.40 32.22 -24.00
C THR A 180 18.49 33.12 -24.60
N MET A 181 19.76 32.88 -24.25
CA MET A 181 20.89 33.60 -24.86
C MET A 181 20.98 33.26 -26.36
N GLU A 182 21.41 34.20 -27.20
CA GLU A 182 21.47 34.04 -28.67
C GLU A 182 22.26 32.80 -29.14
N ASN A 183 23.25 32.36 -28.35
CA ASN A 183 24.03 31.13 -28.58
C ASN A 183 23.82 30.04 -27.51
N GLY A 184 22.91 30.28 -26.56
CA GLY A 184 22.64 29.40 -25.44
C GLY A 184 21.47 28.48 -25.74
N SER A 185 21.75 27.27 -26.21
CA SER A 185 20.75 26.21 -26.30
C SER A 185 20.79 25.33 -25.05
N GLY A 186 19.62 24.92 -24.55
CA GLY A 186 19.52 23.89 -23.52
C GLY A 186 18.63 24.23 -22.33
N LEU A 187 18.37 23.20 -21.53
CA LEU A 187 17.62 23.28 -20.28
C LEU A 187 18.54 23.77 -19.15
N LEU A 188 18.22 24.90 -18.52
CA LEU A 188 18.92 25.40 -17.34
C LEU A 188 18.48 24.68 -16.06
N GLY A 189 17.19 24.33 -16.00
CA GLY A 189 16.60 23.66 -14.85
C GLY A 189 15.09 23.49 -14.99
N VAL A 190 14.46 23.05 -13.91
CA VAL A 190 13.01 22.87 -13.84
C VAL A 190 12.49 23.66 -12.64
N ALA A 191 11.53 24.55 -12.87
CA ALA A 191 10.77 25.19 -11.80
C ALA A 191 9.68 24.23 -11.33
N GLY A 192 9.51 24.08 -10.02
CA GLY A 192 8.48 23.26 -9.40
C GLY A 192 7.68 24.05 -8.37
N VAL A 193 6.37 23.86 -8.35
CA VAL A 193 5.48 24.39 -7.31
C VAL A 193 4.67 23.24 -6.72
N ASP A 194 4.71 23.13 -5.39
CA ASP A 194 4.04 22.05 -4.68
C ASP A 194 2.64 22.44 -4.23
N VAL A 195 1.68 21.57 -4.55
CA VAL A 195 0.31 21.60 -4.04
C VAL A 195 0.18 20.50 -2.99
N ARG A 196 -0.13 20.87 -1.75
CA ARG A 196 -0.25 19.90 -0.65
C ARG A 196 -1.59 19.19 -0.71
N PHE A 197 -1.64 17.91 -0.36
CA PHE A 197 -2.91 17.18 -0.30
C PHE A 197 -3.92 17.80 0.66
N LYS A 198 -3.45 18.42 1.75
CA LYS A 198 -4.30 19.19 2.67
C LYS A 198 -5.04 20.34 1.96
N GLN A 199 -4.43 20.99 0.96
CA GLN A 199 -5.10 22.03 0.18
C GLN A 199 -6.14 21.43 -0.77
N ILE A 200 -5.84 20.29 -1.37
CA ILE A 200 -6.78 19.55 -2.24
C ILE A 200 -7.99 19.07 -1.43
N ALA A 201 -7.76 18.47 -0.26
CA ALA A 201 -8.81 17.97 0.63
C ALA A 201 -9.76 19.08 1.11
N LYS A 202 -9.29 20.34 1.20
CA LYS A 202 -10.15 21.49 1.54
C LYS A 202 -11.16 21.85 0.45
N ILE A 203 -10.85 21.54 -0.80
CA ILE A 203 -11.70 21.85 -1.96
C ILE A 203 -12.69 20.71 -2.19
N LEU A 204 -12.31 19.48 -1.86
CA LEU A 204 -13.17 18.32 -2.02
C LEU A 204 -14.26 18.28 -0.93
N PRO A 205 -15.50 17.96 -1.30
CA PRO A 205 -16.56 17.81 -0.34
C PRO A 205 -16.40 16.48 0.42
N GLU A 206 -16.54 16.55 1.75
CA GLU A 206 -16.56 15.39 2.63
C GLU A 206 -17.93 15.30 3.29
N HIS A 207 -18.78 14.38 2.83
CA HIS A 207 -20.02 14.01 3.52
C HIS A 207 -20.02 12.52 3.86
N GLU A 208 -20.86 12.09 4.79
CA GLU A 208 -20.94 10.68 5.19
C GLU A 208 -21.45 9.78 4.04
N HIS A 209 -22.29 10.34 3.16
CA HIS A 209 -22.91 9.63 2.05
C HIS A 209 -22.25 9.88 0.70
N MET A 210 -21.14 10.62 0.66
CA MET A 210 -20.41 10.82 -0.57
C MET A 210 -18.92 11.04 -0.33
N TYR A 211 -18.10 10.57 -1.27
CA TYR A 211 -16.69 10.91 -1.27
C TYR A 211 -16.25 11.29 -2.68
N ALA A 212 -15.25 12.16 -2.72
CA ALA A 212 -14.61 12.57 -3.95
C ALA A 212 -13.20 11.99 -4.05
N PHE A 213 -12.75 11.79 -5.28
CA PHE A 213 -11.39 11.39 -5.59
C PHE A 213 -10.92 12.06 -6.89
N ILE A 214 -9.62 12.07 -7.12
CA ILE A 214 -9.00 12.72 -8.29
C ILE A 214 -8.17 11.69 -9.04
N VAL A 215 -8.33 11.65 -10.35
CA VAL A 215 -7.55 10.82 -11.27
C VAL A 215 -6.86 11.66 -12.34
N ASP A 216 -5.75 11.17 -12.85
CA ASP A 216 -5.09 11.73 -14.04
C ASP A 216 -5.70 11.17 -15.35
N ASN A 217 -5.17 11.65 -16.48
CA ASN A 217 -5.52 11.18 -17.83
C ASN A 217 -5.02 9.76 -18.17
N ASN A 218 -4.40 9.05 -17.22
CA ASN A 218 -4.02 7.64 -17.36
C ASN A 218 -4.86 6.72 -16.44
N GLY A 219 -5.75 7.29 -15.62
CA GLY A 219 -6.53 6.58 -14.60
C GLY A 219 -5.76 6.32 -13.31
N ILE A 220 -4.62 6.96 -13.11
CA ILE A 220 -3.85 6.92 -11.85
C ILE A 220 -4.55 7.81 -10.83
N ALA A 221 -4.78 7.24 -9.64
CA ALA A 221 -5.35 7.97 -8.52
C ALA A 221 -4.33 8.97 -7.96
N VAL A 222 -4.65 10.25 -8.08
CA VAL A 222 -3.89 11.36 -7.49
C VAL A 222 -4.28 11.53 -6.03
N TYR A 223 -5.59 11.56 -5.75
CA TYR A 223 -6.12 11.63 -4.39
C TYR A 223 -7.30 10.67 -4.27
N HIS A 224 -7.35 9.89 -3.19
CA HIS A 224 -8.45 8.97 -2.91
C HIS A 224 -8.53 8.63 -1.41
N PRO A 225 -9.73 8.53 -0.79
CA PRO A 225 -9.86 8.22 0.64
C PRO A 225 -9.20 6.89 1.07
N LYS A 226 -9.27 5.87 0.20
CA LYS A 226 -8.63 4.55 0.42
C LYS A 226 -7.14 4.51 0.11
N LEU A 227 -6.54 5.58 -0.45
CA LEU A 227 -5.12 5.60 -0.80
C LEU A 227 -4.29 5.65 0.48
N LYS A 228 -3.50 4.60 0.73
CA LYS A 228 -2.60 4.55 1.88
C LYS A 228 -1.33 5.32 1.61
N ILE A 229 -1.16 6.44 2.32
CA ILE A 229 0.01 7.30 2.22
C ILE A 229 0.98 6.99 3.38
N PRO A 230 2.29 6.84 3.13
CA PRO A 230 3.31 6.70 4.18
C PRO A 230 3.39 7.96 5.05
N LYS A 231 3.88 7.82 6.29
CA LYS A 231 3.94 8.94 7.26
C LYS A 231 4.99 10.00 6.89
N THR A 232 6.14 9.58 6.38
CA THR A 232 7.28 10.46 6.10
C THR A 232 8.02 9.98 4.85
N GLU A 233 8.77 10.89 4.23
CA GLU A 233 9.58 10.50 3.09
C GLU A 233 10.78 9.64 3.51
N VAL A 234 11.13 8.60 2.75
CA VAL A 234 12.22 7.67 3.08
C VAL A 234 13.59 8.36 3.06
N TYR A 235 13.77 9.41 2.25
CA TYR A 235 14.99 10.23 2.24
C TYR A 235 15.25 10.97 3.55
N SER A 236 14.20 11.29 4.31
CA SER A 236 14.32 11.94 5.63
C SER A 236 14.90 11.00 6.71
N VAL A 237 14.87 9.68 6.46
CA VAL A 237 15.40 8.63 7.37
C VAL A 237 16.92 8.50 7.26
N ARG A 238 17.60 9.26 6.38
CA ARG A 238 19.07 9.27 6.24
C ARG A 238 19.83 9.55 7.54
N ARG A 239 19.19 10.11 8.58
CA ARG A 239 19.87 10.51 9.81
C ARG A 239 19.92 9.46 10.93
N THR A 240 19.33 8.28 10.76
CA THR A 240 19.26 7.28 11.86
C THR A 240 19.85 5.90 11.51
N ALA A 241 20.65 5.78 10.46
CA ALA A 241 21.49 4.61 10.29
C ALA A 241 22.73 4.75 11.19
N CYS A 242 22.60 4.41 12.47
CA CYS A 242 23.74 4.36 13.39
C CYS A 242 24.78 3.33 12.89
N TYR A 243 26.04 3.75 12.84
CA TYR A 243 27.19 2.94 12.50
C TYR A 243 27.57 1.99 13.65
N ASP A 244 27.97 0.77 13.33
CA ASP A 244 28.68 -0.10 14.27
C ASP A 244 30.14 0.38 14.42
N LYS A 245 30.48 0.97 15.58
CA LYS A 245 31.84 1.43 15.90
C LYS A 245 32.79 0.31 16.38
N ARG A 246 32.35 -0.95 16.45
CA ARG A 246 33.21 -2.05 16.96
C ARG A 246 34.17 -2.62 15.91
N SER A 247 33.95 -2.34 14.63
CA SER A 247 34.99 -2.56 13.62
C SER A 247 35.73 -1.25 13.35
N ARG A 248 37.07 -1.27 13.41
CA ARG A 248 37.87 -0.20 12.80
C ARG A 248 37.47 -0.15 11.34
N SER A 249 36.67 0.85 10.96
CA SER A 249 36.39 1.16 9.56
C SER A 249 37.75 1.35 8.88
N ARG A 250 38.15 0.39 8.04
CA ARG A 250 39.09 0.72 6.97
C ARG A 250 38.31 1.72 6.12
N GLY A 251 38.76 2.97 6.10
CA GLY A 251 38.14 4.03 5.31
C GLY A 251 37.91 3.52 3.90
N GLY A 252 36.64 3.35 3.52
CA GLY A 252 36.24 2.81 2.21
C GLY A 252 35.32 1.58 2.23
N GLY A 253 35.03 0.97 3.37
CA GLY A 253 34.08 -0.16 3.43
C GLY A 253 32.66 0.23 3.03
N ARG A 254 32.25 -0.09 1.79
CA ARG A 254 30.87 0.10 1.30
C ARG A 254 29.93 -0.91 1.95
N ILE A 255 28.77 -0.44 2.41
CA ILE A 255 27.68 -1.28 2.89
C ILE A 255 27.09 -2.02 1.68
N GLN A 256 27.22 -3.35 1.64
CA GLN A 256 26.42 -4.16 0.72
C GLN A 256 24.99 -4.18 1.25
N PHE A 257 24.15 -3.35 0.65
CA PHE A 257 22.71 -3.49 0.79
C PHE A 257 22.30 -4.78 0.07
N GLY A 258 21.53 -5.65 0.74
CA GLY A 258 20.95 -6.81 0.09
C GLY A 258 20.01 -6.37 -1.03
N GLU A 259 19.88 -7.19 -2.08
CA GLU A 259 19.15 -6.89 -3.32
C GLU A 259 17.64 -6.59 -3.13
N ALA A 260 17.08 -6.92 -1.96
CA ALA A 260 15.64 -6.89 -1.69
C ALA A 260 15.16 -5.78 -0.75
N ASP A 261 16.02 -4.96 -0.13
CA ASP A 261 15.53 -3.95 0.82
C ASP A 261 14.83 -2.80 0.06
N GLU A 262 13.50 -2.80 0.06
CA GLU A 262 12.67 -1.77 -0.55
C GLU A 262 13.06 -0.36 -0.08
N ARG A 263 13.56 -0.22 1.16
CA ARG A 263 14.08 1.06 1.66
C ARG A 263 15.27 1.54 0.85
N VAL A 264 16.14 0.64 0.44
CA VAL A 264 17.33 0.93 -0.37
C VAL A 264 16.90 1.33 -1.78
N LEU A 265 15.93 0.62 -2.36
CA LEU A 265 15.36 0.97 -3.66
C LEU A 265 14.73 2.38 -3.62
N ARG A 266 13.97 2.70 -2.57
CA ARG A 266 13.43 4.06 -2.35
C ARG A 266 14.55 5.09 -2.15
N LEU A 267 15.59 4.80 -1.36
CA LEU A 267 16.76 5.68 -1.20
C LEU A 267 17.56 5.87 -2.50
N MET A 268 17.53 4.89 -3.39
CA MET A 268 18.13 4.97 -4.72
C MET A 268 17.22 5.71 -5.72
N GLY A 269 15.96 6.02 -5.35
CA GLY A 269 14.97 6.64 -6.24
C GLY A 269 14.38 5.69 -7.26
N LEU A 270 14.47 4.38 -7.02
CA LEU A 270 13.94 3.33 -7.89
C LEU A 270 12.48 2.98 -7.57
N VAL A 271 11.96 3.46 -6.44
CA VAL A 271 10.57 3.25 -6.00
C VAL A 271 10.04 4.57 -5.46
N ASP A 272 8.88 5.00 -5.99
CA ASP A 272 8.19 6.20 -5.48
C ASP A 272 7.78 6.04 -4.03
N SER A 273 7.73 7.15 -3.32
CA SER A 273 7.29 7.17 -1.93
C SER A 273 5.81 6.93 -1.75
N ILE A 274 4.98 7.55 -2.58
CA ILE A 274 3.56 7.20 -2.73
C ILE A 274 3.43 6.28 -3.94
N PRO A 275 2.87 5.06 -3.78
CA PRO A 275 2.74 4.15 -4.90
C PRO A 275 1.71 4.67 -5.91
N THR A 276 2.12 4.83 -7.17
CA THR A 276 1.23 5.06 -8.31
C THR A 276 0.24 3.89 -8.47
N ILE A 277 -1.04 4.15 -8.25
CA ILE A 277 -2.10 3.13 -8.23
C ILE A 277 -3.20 3.53 -9.20
N ASP A 278 -3.72 2.55 -9.95
CA ASP A 278 -4.88 2.78 -10.80
C ASP A 278 -6.15 2.88 -9.96
N ILE A 279 -7.09 3.72 -10.38
CA ILE A 279 -8.35 3.88 -9.66
C ILE A 279 -9.16 2.56 -9.57
N THR A 280 -9.02 1.65 -10.54
CA THR A 280 -9.66 0.32 -10.50
C THR A 280 -9.18 -0.56 -9.35
N GLU A 281 -8.04 -0.23 -8.71
CA GLU A 281 -7.52 -0.97 -7.56
C GLU A 281 -8.13 -0.49 -6.23
N LEU A 282 -8.62 0.75 -6.22
CA LEU A 282 -9.19 1.38 -5.03
C LEU A 282 -10.71 1.21 -4.98
N GLU A 283 -11.35 1.17 -6.14
CA GLU A 283 -12.79 1.02 -6.29
C GLU A 283 -13.21 -0.40 -6.72
N PRO A 284 -14.48 -0.79 -6.50
CA PRO A 284 -15.00 -2.08 -6.94
C PRO A 284 -14.79 -2.29 -8.44
N ASP A 285 -14.41 -3.50 -8.82
CA ASP A 285 -14.27 -3.88 -10.22
C ASP A 285 -15.65 -4.20 -10.82
N SER A 286 -16.40 -3.17 -11.21
CA SER A 286 -17.67 -3.28 -11.94
C SER A 286 -17.52 -2.79 -13.38
N GLU A 287 -18.34 -3.33 -14.29
CA GLU A 287 -18.35 -2.90 -15.70
C GLU A 287 -18.71 -1.41 -15.83
N ILE A 288 -19.67 -0.97 -15.01
CA ILE A 288 -20.11 0.43 -14.93
C ILE A 288 -18.98 1.33 -14.43
N PHE A 289 -18.20 0.88 -13.44
CA PHE A 289 -17.04 1.62 -12.97
C PHE A 289 -15.92 1.69 -14.02
N ARG A 290 -15.75 0.66 -14.85
CA ARG A 290 -14.80 0.70 -15.99
C ARG A 290 -15.23 1.69 -17.05
N GLU A 291 -16.52 1.77 -17.38
CA GLU A 291 -17.07 2.81 -18.25
C GLU A 291 -16.84 4.21 -17.64
N PHE A 292 -17.12 4.36 -16.34
CA PHE A 292 -16.90 5.61 -15.61
C PHE A 292 -15.42 6.04 -15.63
N ARG A 293 -14.50 5.10 -15.40
CA ARG A 293 -13.06 5.34 -15.51
C ARG A 293 -12.66 5.81 -16.90
N GLN A 294 -13.18 5.17 -17.94
CA GLN A 294 -12.89 5.56 -19.32
C GLN A 294 -13.39 6.99 -19.60
N ALA A 295 -14.61 7.32 -19.16
CA ALA A 295 -15.15 8.68 -19.27
C ALA A 295 -14.29 9.72 -18.54
N MET A 296 -13.71 9.39 -17.38
CA MET A 296 -12.80 10.28 -16.66
C MET A 296 -11.47 10.50 -17.38
N ILE A 297 -10.91 9.44 -17.97
CA ILE A 297 -9.66 9.47 -18.75
C ILE A 297 -9.83 10.28 -20.03
N ASP A 298 -10.93 10.03 -20.74
CA ASP A 298 -11.30 10.76 -21.96
C ASP A 298 -11.80 12.18 -21.65
N ARG A 299 -11.93 12.52 -20.36
CA ARG A 299 -12.41 13.80 -19.83
C ARG A 299 -13.81 14.17 -20.32
N ASN A 300 -14.60 13.16 -20.69
CA ASN A 300 -15.96 13.29 -21.21
C ASN A 300 -16.99 12.91 -20.13
N CYS A 301 -17.19 13.83 -19.18
CA CYS A 301 -18.14 13.63 -18.09
C CYS A 301 -19.58 13.93 -18.53
N ARG A 302 -20.46 12.93 -18.43
CA ARG A 302 -21.89 13.06 -18.72
C ARG A 302 -22.60 13.92 -17.67
N SER A 303 -23.71 14.54 -18.06
CA SER A 303 -24.59 15.29 -17.15
C SER A 303 -25.49 14.40 -16.28
N ALA A 304 -25.67 13.13 -16.65
CA ALA A 304 -26.42 12.13 -15.90
C ALA A 304 -25.46 11.18 -15.16
N PRO A 305 -25.82 10.70 -13.96
CA PRO A 305 -24.98 9.77 -13.21
C PRO A 305 -24.98 8.38 -13.82
N LEU A 306 -23.89 7.65 -13.61
CA LEU A 306 -23.86 6.21 -13.83
C LEU A 306 -24.28 5.51 -12.54
N LEU A 307 -25.27 4.62 -12.63
CA LEU A 307 -25.85 3.93 -11.48
C LEU A 307 -25.26 2.53 -11.35
N ASP A 308 -24.71 2.20 -10.18
CA ASP A 308 -24.11 0.91 -9.87
C ASP A 308 -24.62 0.42 -8.51
N GLY A 309 -25.80 -0.22 -8.53
CA GLY A 309 -26.48 -0.69 -7.32
C GLY A 309 -26.89 0.47 -6.40
N ASP A 310 -26.26 0.53 -5.23
CA ASP A 310 -26.42 1.56 -4.20
C ASP A 310 -25.59 2.82 -4.46
N ARG A 311 -24.77 2.85 -5.52
CA ARG A 311 -23.84 3.95 -5.84
C ARG A 311 -24.27 4.71 -7.08
N GLU A 312 -24.03 6.01 -7.07
CA GLU A 312 -24.12 6.91 -8.21
C GLU A 312 -22.74 7.54 -8.46
N TYR A 313 -22.25 7.43 -9.69
CA TYR A 313 -20.98 7.99 -10.11
C TYR A 313 -21.17 9.28 -10.93
N TRP A 314 -20.51 10.33 -10.50
CA TRP A 314 -20.46 11.63 -11.16
C TRP A 314 -19.02 12.04 -11.42
N CYS A 315 -18.72 12.71 -12.52
CA CYS A 315 -17.38 13.29 -12.71
C CYS A 315 -17.41 14.72 -13.25
N ARG A 316 -16.30 15.42 -13.03
CA ARG A 316 -16.05 16.76 -13.58
C ARG A 316 -14.57 16.88 -13.94
N SER A 317 -14.28 17.21 -15.19
CA SER A 317 -12.92 17.52 -15.63
C SER A 317 -12.49 18.91 -15.15
N VAL A 318 -11.23 19.04 -14.74
CA VAL A 318 -10.67 20.32 -14.28
C VAL A 318 -9.99 21.01 -15.45
N GLU A 319 -10.53 22.14 -15.87
CA GLU A 319 -10.01 22.92 -17.01
C GLU A 319 -8.55 23.34 -16.81
N GLY A 320 -7.76 23.30 -17.88
CA GLY A 320 -6.33 23.64 -17.86
C GLY A 320 -5.42 22.61 -17.17
N THR A 321 -5.95 21.47 -16.71
CA THR A 321 -5.17 20.41 -16.05
C THR A 321 -5.50 19.03 -16.64
N PRO A 322 -4.62 18.02 -16.51
CA PRO A 322 -4.94 16.64 -16.89
C PRO A 322 -5.84 15.91 -15.88
N LEU A 323 -6.30 16.60 -14.82
CA LEU A 323 -7.01 15.99 -13.71
C LEU A 323 -8.52 15.97 -13.94
N THR A 324 -9.16 14.91 -13.45
CA THR A 324 -10.61 14.75 -13.40
C THR A 324 -11.03 14.36 -11.99
N ILE A 325 -12.07 15.01 -11.47
CA ILE A 325 -12.65 14.73 -10.15
C ILE A 325 -13.82 13.75 -10.34
N GLY A 326 -13.79 12.65 -9.60
CA GLY A 326 -14.90 11.69 -9.49
C GLY A 326 -15.59 11.85 -8.14
N PHE A 327 -16.92 11.75 -8.13
CA PHE A 327 -17.75 11.72 -6.93
C PHE A 327 -18.53 10.40 -6.91
N VAL A 328 -18.58 9.79 -5.74
CA VAL A 328 -19.39 8.59 -5.47
C VAL A 328 -20.42 8.96 -4.42
N VAL A 329 -21.70 8.78 -4.73
CA VAL A 329 -22.83 9.10 -3.85
C VAL A 329 -23.63 7.82 -3.56
N PHE A 330 -24.04 7.59 -2.31
CA PHE A 330 -24.83 6.43 -1.92
C PHE A 330 -26.36 6.72 -1.93
N ARG A 331 -27.18 5.76 -2.39
CA ARG A 331 -28.63 5.92 -2.63
C ARG A 331 -29.55 5.73 -1.44
N ASP A 332 -29.16 5.00 -0.39
CA ASP A 332 -30.03 4.77 0.77
C ASP A 332 -30.10 6.02 1.66
N ARG A 333 -31.25 6.71 1.59
CA ARG A 333 -31.45 8.08 2.09
C ARG A 333 -32.34 8.14 3.33
N SER A 334 -31.79 8.67 4.42
CA SER A 334 -32.50 9.61 5.28
C SER A 334 -31.53 10.74 5.60
N GLU A 335 -31.68 11.90 4.96
CA GLU A 335 -30.89 13.09 5.30
C GLU A 335 -31.36 13.64 6.66
N THR A 336 -30.65 13.29 7.72
CA THR A 336 -30.80 13.93 9.03
C THR A 336 -29.93 15.18 9.07
N ILE A 337 -30.50 16.32 8.69
CA ILE A 337 -29.82 17.61 8.77
C ILE A 337 -29.89 18.12 10.21
N LEU A 338 -28.74 18.28 10.86
CA LEU A 338 -28.64 18.91 12.17
C LEU A 338 -28.82 20.43 12.02
N ASN A 339 -30.00 20.93 12.40
CA ASN A 339 -30.37 22.34 12.22
C ASN A 339 -29.93 23.27 13.39
N SER A 340 -29.28 22.74 14.43
CA SER A 340 -28.90 23.48 15.62
C SER A 340 -27.41 23.83 15.63
N ASP A 341 -27.07 25.09 15.93
CA ASP A 341 -25.71 25.48 16.26
C ASP A 341 -25.30 24.88 17.61
N VAL A 342 -24.21 24.11 17.62
CA VAL A 342 -23.67 23.47 18.84
C VAL A 342 -22.38 24.17 19.26
N SER A 343 -22.33 24.65 20.50
CA SER A 343 -21.13 25.23 21.09
C SER A 343 -20.02 24.20 21.24
N ARG A 344 -18.76 24.64 21.17
CA ARG A 344 -17.59 23.77 21.39
C ARG A 344 -17.70 23.03 22.74
N PRO A 345 -17.69 21.68 22.75
CA PRO A 345 -17.73 20.91 23.99
C PRO A 345 -16.38 20.95 24.72
N LYS A 346 -16.44 20.81 26.06
CA LYS A 346 -15.24 20.72 26.91
C LYS A 346 -14.60 19.33 26.79
N VAL A 347 -13.29 19.24 27.03
CA VAL A 347 -12.62 17.94 27.11
C VAL A 347 -13.10 17.22 28.39
N PRO A 348 -13.68 16.01 28.30
CA PRO A 348 -14.15 15.28 29.46
C PRO A 348 -12.97 14.76 30.29
N ASN A 349 -13.05 14.90 31.61
CA ASN A 349 -11.97 14.50 32.51
C ASN A 349 -12.32 13.21 33.27
N LYS A 350 -12.21 12.07 32.59
CA LYS A 350 -12.46 10.74 33.18
C LYS A 350 -11.30 9.79 32.88
N ALA A 351 -10.54 9.40 33.90
CA ALA A 351 -9.31 8.62 33.74
C ALA A 351 -9.53 7.21 33.13
N LEU A 352 -10.73 6.66 33.31
CA LEU A 352 -11.10 5.31 32.88
C LEU A 352 -11.65 5.24 31.44
N VAL A 353 -12.14 6.35 30.91
CA VAL A 353 -12.73 6.42 29.57
C VAL A 353 -11.68 6.94 28.60
N GLY A 354 -11.49 6.24 27.49
CA GLY A 354 -10.62 6.66 26.40
C GLY A 354 -11.44 7.14 25.21
N HIS A 355 -10.87 8.06 24.42
CA HIS A 355 -11.41 8.46 23.13
C HIS A 355 -10.46 8.01 22.03
N TYR A 356 -11.03 7.54 20.92
CA TYR A 356 -10.29 7.06 19.77
C TYR A 356 -10.88 7.66 18.50
N VAL A 357 -10.02 8.29 17.69
CA VAL A 357 -10.39 8.89 16.41
C VAL A 357 -9.50 8.30 15.31
N PRO A 358 -9.96 7.28 14.55
CA PRO A 358 -9.21 6.68 13.46
C PRO A 358 -9.20 7.54 12.20
N LYS A 359 -10.25 8.36 12.00
CA LYS A 359 -10.49 9.07 10.75
C LYS A 359 -9.43 10.15 10.54
N ARG A 360 -8.74 10.09 9.39
CA ARG A 360 -7.83 11.15 8.92
C ARG A 360 -8.57 12.42 8.47
N GLY A 361 -9.88 12.36 8.27
CA GLY A 361 -10.71 13.49 7.84
C GLY A 361 -11.18 14.45 8.95
N LEU A 362 -10.95 14.14 10.24
CA LEU A 362 -11.31 15.09 11.30
C LEU A 362 -10.40 16.33 11.19
N CYS A 363 -11.00 17.51 11.08
CA CYS A 363 -10.35 18.75 10.66
C CYS A 363 -9.58 18.66 9.33
N ARG A 364 -10.08 17.91 8.35
CA ARG A 364 -9.47 17.79 7.00
C ARG A 364 -7.99 17.38 7.01
N GLY A 365 -7.60 16.50 7.93
CA GLY A 365 -6.23 16.01 8.06
C GLY A 365 -5.31 16.89 8.89
N ASP A 366 -5.79 17.99 9.47
CA ASP A 366 -4.97 18.88 10.29
C ASP A 366 -4.39 18.16 11.50
N LEU A 367 -5.13 17.17 12.03
CA LEU A 367 -4.74 16.37 13.18
C LEU A 367 -4.02 15.07 12.80
N ASP A 368 -3.63 14.87 11.53
CA ASP A 368 -3.02 13.61 11.08
C ASP A 368 -1.65 13.33 11.71
N HIS A 369 -0.94 14.38 12.09
CA HIS A 369 0.33 14.29 12.81
C HIS A 369 0.17 13.90 14.28
N VAL A 370 -1.03 14.05 14.86
CA VAL A 370 -1.37 13.71 16.24
C VAL A 370 -1.70 12.22 16.34
N ASP A 371 -1.34 11.58 17.45
CA ASP A 371 -1.67 10.17 17.68
C ASP A 371 -3.19 9.94 17.77
N MET A 372 -3.66 8.79 17.30
CA MET A 372 -5.11 8.50 17.20
C MET A 372 -5.85 8.57 18.54
N THR A 373 -5.13 8.38 19.65
CA THR A 373 -5.69 8.45 21.01
C THR A 373 -5.75 9.86 21.59
N GLU A 374 -4.97 10.81 21.05
CA GLU A 374 -4.92 12.21 21.49
C GLU A 374 -5.69 13.15 20.56
N ARG A 375 -6.03 12.68 19.34
CA ARG A 375 -6.77 13.44 18.33
C ARG A 375 -8.11 14.00 18.81
N PHE A 376 -8.80 13.33 19.72
CA PHE A 376 -10.07 13.83 20.25
C PHE A 376 -9.87 15.10 21.08
N ASN A 377 -8.88 15.10 21.99
CA ASN A 377 -8.55 16.27 22.79
C ASN A 377 -8.02 17.39 21.91
N ALA A 378 -7.11 17.07 20.99
CA ALA A 378 -6.58 18.03 20.02
C ALA A 378 -7.69 18.64 19.14
N PHE A 379 -8.73 17.88 18.80
CA PHE A 379 -9.90 18.38 18.06
C PHE A 379 -10.72 19.40 18.86
N LEU A 380 -10.95 19.13 20.15
CA LEU A 380 -11.70 20.03 21.03
C LEU A 380 -10.89 21.27 21.42
N GLU A 381 -9.56 21.14 21.53
CA GLU A 381 -8.64 22.22 21.88
C GLU A 381 -8.22 23.08 20.67
N ALA A 382 -8.32 22.55 19.44
CA ALA A 382 -7.87 23.26 18.24
C ALA A 382 -8.64 24.57 18.02
N ASP A 383 -7.96 25.72 18.05
CA ASP A 383 -8.57 27.04 17.85
C ASP A 383 -9.26 27.20 16.48
N LYS A 384 -8.78 26.50 15.45
CA LYS A 384 -9.35 26.52 14.10
C LYS A 384 -9.36 25.13 13.49
N CYS A 385 -10.57 24.59 13.28
CA CYS A 385 -10.82 23.40 12.49
C CYS A 385 -11.51 23.87 11.20
N GLU A 386 -10.84 23.73 10.04
CA GLU A 386 -11.38 24.21 8.75
C GLU A 386 -12.41 23.22 8.15
N MET A 387 -13.45 22.88 8.91
CA MET A 387 -14.59 22.08 8.49
C MET A 387 -15.85 22.55 9.22
N ASP A 388 -17.03 22.10 8.79
CA ASP A 388 -18.23 22.27 9.61
C ASP A 388 -18.10 21.46 10.90
N THR A 389 -18.00 22.15 12.03
CA THR A 389 -17.85 21.54 13.35
C THR A 389 -19.18 21.26 14.03
N ARG A 390 -20.33 21.67 13.48
CA ARG A 390 -21.64 21.54 14.13
C ARG A 390 -21.98 20.10 14.50
N LEU A 391 -21.94 19.19 13.50
CA LEU A 391 -22.22 17.78 13.71
C LEU A 391 -21.16 17.09 14.57
N PRO A 392 -19.84 17.26 14.32
CA PRO A 392 -18.80 16.75 15.22
C PRO A 392 -18.92 17.23 16.67
N TYR A 393 -19.26 18.50 16.90
CA TYR A 393 -19.46 19.06 18.25
C TYR A 393 -20.74 18.55 18.90
N ALA A 394 -21.83 18.39 18.16
CA ALA A 394 -23.05 17.73 18.66
C ALA A 394 -22.74 16.32 19.15
N LEU A 395 -22.07 15.54 18.31
CA LEU A 395 -21.69 14.16 18.63
C LEU A 395 -20.71 14.12 19.80
N ALA A 396 -19.69 15.00 19.83
CA ALA A 396 -18.75 15.09 20.94
C ALA A 396 -19.43 15.50 22.26
N ALA A 397 -20.39 16.44 22.24
CA ALA A 397 -21.15 16.82 23.43
C ALA A 397 -21.98 15.65 23.96
N THR A 398 -22.71 14.93 23.09
CA THR A 398 -23.45 13.72 23.51
C THR A 398 -22.53 12.60 24.03
N LEU A 399 -21.34 12.46 23.44
CA LEU A 399 -20.32 11.54 23.94
C LEU A 399 -19.75 11.96 25.28
N ASN A 400 -19.64 13.26 25.55
CA ASN A 400 -19.19 13.77 26.84
C ASN A 400 -20.20 13.45 27.93
N ASP A 401 -21.50 13.62 27.69
CA ASP A 401 -22.54 13.25 28.66
C ASP A 401 -22.43 11.76 29.04
N TRP A 402 -22.22 10.90 28.04
CA TRP A 402 -21.95 9.48 28.28
C TRP A 402 -20.64 9.27 29.05
N THR A 403 -19.56 9.97 28.68
CA THR A 403 -18.26 9.86 29.34
C THR A 403 -18.34 10.25 30.82
N GLU A 404 -19.01 11.36 31.13
CA GLU A 404 -19.15 11.91 32.47
C GLU A 404 -20.05 11.06 33.38
N SER A 405 -20.97 10.28 32.79
CA SER A 405 -21.81 9.33 33.53
C SER A 405 -21.03 8.18 34.18
N TRP A 406 -19.76 7.94 33.77
CA TRP A 406 -18.94 6.86 34.30
C TRP A 406 -18.22 7.23 35.60
N PRO A 407 -18.01 6.24 36.51
CA PRO A 407 -17.35 6.48 37.79
C PRO A 407 -15.88 6.86 37.60
N ASP A 408 -15.33 7.58 38.59
CA ASP A 408 -13.90 7.92 38.63
C ASP A 408 -13.06 6.72 39.07
N LEU A 409 -11.76 6.78 38.76
CA LEU A 409 -10.80 5.79 39.25
C LEU A 409 -10.48 6.09 40.72
N GLU A 410 -10.77 5.15 41.61
CA GLU A 410 -10.37 5.27 43.01
C GLU A 410 -8.84 5.17 43.17
N GLU A 411 -8.26 5.87 44.16
CA GLU A 411 -6.81 6.05 44.33
C GLU A 411 -6.00 4.73 44.36
N ASN A 412 -6.61 3.61 44.79
CA ASN A 412 -5.98 2.29 44.90
C ASN A 412 -6.60 1.23 43.98
N ALA A 413 -7.54 1.61 43.10
CA ALA A 413 -8.18 0.68 42.19
C ALA A 413 -7.43 0.60 40.85
N THR A 414 -7.39 -0.58 40.26
CA THR A 414 -7.04 -0.77 38.85
C THR A 414 -8.32 -0.75 38.02
N CYS A 415 -8.22 -0.56 36.69
CA CYS A 415 -9.39 -0.60 35.82
C CYS A 415 -10.17 -1.93 35.86
N ALA A 416 -9.55 -3.01 36.37
CA ALA A 416 -10.20 -4.30 36.56
C ALA A 416 -10.88 -4.45 37.93
N THR A 417 -10.54 -3.60 38.90
CA THR A 417 -10.98 -3.71 40.30
C THR A 417 -11.78 -2.51 40.78
N ASN A 418 -11.99 -1.49 39.92
CA ASN A 418 -12.81 -0.33 40.25
C ASN A 418 -14.27 -0.79 40.48
N PRO A 419 -14.93 -0.33 41.56
CA PRO A 419 -16.31 -0.73 41.85
C PRO A 419 -17.26 -0.23 40.76
N LEU A 420 -18.20 -1.09 40.36
CA LEU A 420 -19.22 -0.78 39.36
C LEU A 420 -20.48 -0.25 40.05
N PRO A 421 -21.32 0.57 39.38
CA PRO A 421 -22.61 1.00 39.91
C PRO A 421 -23.49 -0.18 40.33
N GLU A 422 -24.28 -0.02 41.38
CA GLU A 422 -25.17 -1.07 41.88
C GLU A 422 -26.14 -1.57 40.79
N ASN A 423 -26.31 -2.90 40.69
CA ASN A 423 -27.12 -3.62 39.69
C ASN A 423 -26.54 -3.79 38.27
N PHE A 424 -25.24 -3.53 38.05
CA PHE A 424 -24.61 -3.77 36.75
C PHE A 424 -23.75 -5.04 36.72
N ASP A 425 -23.93 -5.87 35.69
CA ASP A 425 -23.14 -7.10 35.49
C ASP A 425 -21.72 -6.75 34.95
N PRO A 426 -20.64 -7.17 35.65
CA PRO A 426 -19.26 -6.86 35.28
C PRO A 426 -18.84 -7.25 33.86
N LEU A 427 -19.50 -8.25 33.26
CA LEU A 427 -19.15 -8.77 31.94
C LEU A 427 -19.53 -7.81 30.81
N TYR A 428 -20.67 -7.11 30.92
CA TYR A 428 -21.12 -6.10 29.94
C TYR A 428 -20.42 -4.75 30.11
N HIS A 429 -19.80 -4.54 31.27
CA HIS A 429 -19.18 -3.29 31.67
C HIS A 429 -17.80 -3.05 31.02
N ILE A 430 -17.02 -4.12 30.84
CA ILE A 430 -15.62 -4.06 30.35
C ILE A 430 -15.52 -3.88 28.82
N THR A 431 -16.66 -3.94 28.12
CA THR A 431 -16.76 -3.88 26.66
C THR A 431 -17.69 -2.76 26.17
N SER A 432 -18.01 -1.83 27.07
CA SER A 432 -18.91 -0.72 26.78
C SER A 432 -18.18 0.40 26.02
N PHE A 433 -18.79 0.83 24.93
CA PHE A 433 -18.33 1.99 24.19
C PHE A 433 -19.45 2.56 23.34
N VAL A 434 -19.28 3.82 22.96
CA VAL A 434 -20.15 4.52 22.02
C VAL A 434 -19.28 4.95 20.85
N ASN A 435 -19.68 4.52 19.65
CA ASN A 435 -19.07 4.99 18.41
C ASN A 435 -20.08 5.86 17.68
N THR A 436 -19.62 7.01 17.21
CA THR A 436 -20.43 7.97 16.46
C THR A 436 -20.21 7.81 14.96
N PHE A 437 -21.12 8.37 14.16
CA PHE A 437 -21.02 8.34 12.68
C PHE A 437 -19.76 9.03 12.15
N ASN A 438 -19.23 10.03 12.84
CA ASN A 438 -17.94 10.65 12.53
C ASN A 438 -16.70 9.83 12.95
N HIS A 439 -16.90 8.56 13.31
CA HIS A 439 -15.88 7.64 13.81
C HIS A 439 -15.17 8.15 15.08
N ILE A 440 -15.82 8.98 15.90
CA ILE A 440 -15.33 9.28 17.24
C ILE A 440 -15.87 8.19 18.16
N THR A 441 -14.96 7.43 18.77
CA THR A 441 -15.29 6.36 19.71
C THR A 441 -14.91 6.78 21.12
N ALA A 442 -15.84 6.73 22.06
CA ALA A 442 -15.54 6.77 23.49
C ALA A 442 -15.70 5.36 24.07
N PHE A 443 -14.73 4.85 24.82
CA PHE A 443 -14.71 3.45 25.27
C PHE A 443 -14.21 3.29 26.71
N TYR A 444 -14.69 2.25 27.37
CA TYR A 444 -14.29 1.86 28.72
C TYR A 444 -13.86 0.37 28.74
N PRO A 445 -12.74 0.00 29.41
CA PRO A 445 -11.72 0.87 29.99
C PRO A 445 -10.69 1.31 28.94
N LYS A 446 -10.10 2.50 29.12
CA LYS A 446 -9.04 3.12 28.29
C LYS A 446 -7.88 2.18 27.89
N TRP A 447 -7.63 1.13 28.68
CA TRP A 447 -6.47 0.23 28.57
C TRP A 447 -6.72 -1.04 27.74
N ARG A 448 -7.93 -1.25 27.20
CA ARG A 448 -8.27 -2.40 26.35
C ARG A 448 -8.83 -1.93 25.00
N LEU A 449 -7.96 -1.71 24.01
CA LEU A 449 -8.40 -1.36 22.65
C LEU A 449 -8.55 -2.61 21.77
N ALA A 450 -9.79 -2.88 21.34
CA ALA A 450 -10.15 -3.54 20.09
C ALA A 450 -11.48 -2.92 19.58
N VAL A 451 -11.62 -2.70 18.27
CA VAL A 451 -12.66 -1.83 17.65
C VAL A 451 -13.89 -2.62 17.16
N GLY A 452 -15.12 -2.15 17.47
CA GLY A 452 -16.37 -2.38 16.68
C GLY A 452 -17.62 -2.97 17.40
N GLY A 453 -18.70 -2.16 17.55
CA GLY A 453 -20.00 -2.49 18.19
C GLY A 453 -19.99 -2.79 19.70
N VAL A 454 -21.13 -2.79 20.42
CA VAL A 454 -21.20 -3.38 21.78
C VAL A 454 -20.45 -4.71 21.72
N GLN A 455 -19.31 -4.83 22.42
CA GLN A 455 -18.48 -6.02 22.23
C GLN A 455 -19.03 -7.08 23.17
N TRP A 456 -20.04 -7.80 22.69
CA TRP A 456 -20.50 -9.02 23.34
C TRP A 456 -19.28 -9.95 23.39
N SER A 457 -18.86 -10.35 24.58
CA SER A 457 -17.79 -11.34 24.67
C SER A 457 -18.27 -12.61 23.95
N ALA A 458 -17.39 -13.33 23.26
CA ALA A 458 -17.82 -14.56 22.60
C ALA A 458 -18.45 -15.55 23.60
N GLN A 459 -18.00 -15.53 24.86
CA GLN A 459 -18.60 -16.29 25.96
C GLN A 459 -20.03 -15.85 26.24
N PHE A 460 -20.29 -14.55 26.22
CA PHE A 460 -21.62 -14.00 26.41
C PHE A 460 -22.56 -14.41 25.28
N ILE A 461 -22.17 -14.22 24.01
CA ILE A 461 -23.02 -14.62 22.87
C ILE A 461 -23.24 -16.13 22.89
N ASP A 462 -22.21 -16.92 23.22
CA ASP A 462 -22.33 -18.37 23.32
C ASP A 462 -23.32 -18.79 24.40
N HIS A 463 -23.27 -18.18 25.59
CA HIS A 463 -24.23 -18.44 26.66
C HIS A 463 -25.65 -17.99 26.29
N PHE A 464 -25.79 -16.80 25.71
CA PHE A 464 -27.09 -16.30 25.23
C PHE A 464 -27.68 -17.22 24.15
N PHE A 465 -26.85 -17.62 23.17
CA PHE A 465 -27.23 -18.56 22.13
C PHE A 465 -27.63 -19.91 22.73
N HIS A 466 -26.88 -20.42 23.71
CA HIS A 466 -27.20 -21.65 24.40
C HIS A 466 -28.55 -21.60 25.13
N ASN A 467 -28.83 -20.52 25.87
CA ASN A 467 -30.13 -20.34 26.54
C ASN A 467 -31.27 -20.16 25.53
N ALA A 468 -31.12 -19.29 24.54
CA ALA A 468 -32.14 -19.04 23.52
C ALA A 468 -32.49 -20.30 22.70
N THR A 469 -31.49 -21.16 22.44
CA THR A 469 -31.69 -22.45 21.75
C THR A 469 -32.26 -23.55 22.63
N ALA A 470 -32.12 -23.45 23.96
CA ALA A 470 -32.74 -24.39 24.89
C ALA A 470 -34.24 -24.11 25.09
N ASP A 471 -34.63 -22.83 25.11
CA ASP A 471 -36.00 -22.42 25.44
C ASP A 471 -36.96 -22.43 24.24
N MET A 472 -36.44 -22.39 23.00
CA MET A 472 -37.27 -22.33 21.78
C MET A 472 -37.45 -23.70 21.11
N PRO A 473 -38.69 -24.23 20.98
CA PRO A 473 -38.94 -25.57 20.43
C PRO A 473 -38.53 -25.71 18.95
N GLN A 474 -38.44 -24.61 18.20
CA GLN A 474 -37.99 -24.61 16.81
C GLN A 474 -36.50 -24.98 16.66
N TRP A 475 -35.71 -24.81 17.72
CA TRP A 475 -34.26 -25.06 17.76
C TRP A 475 -33.89 -26.32 18.57
N ALA A 476 -34.89 -27.13 18.96
CA ALA A 476 -34.72 -28.38 19.70
C ALA A 476 -33.77 -29.39 19.00
N VAL A 477 -33.62 -29.29 17.67
CA VAL A 477 -32.68 -30.07 16.85
C VAL A 477 -31.23 -29.94 17.35
N CYS A 478 -30.87 -28.83 17.97
CA CYS A 478 -29.53 -28.57 18.51
C CYS A 478 -29.22 -29.37 19.78
N TYR A 479 -30.24 -29.79 20.54
CA TYR A 479 -30.06 -30.52 21.80
C TYR A 479 -30.55 -31.97 21.76
N GLN A 480 -31.22 -32.36 20.67
CA GLN A 480 -31.67 -33.71 20.44
C GLN A 480 -30.48 -34.66 20.24
N VAL A 481 -30.44 -35.73 21.05
CA VAL A 481 -29.44 -36.79 20.92
C VAL A 481 -29.69 -37.52 19.61
N CYS A 482 -28.71 -37.49 18.72
CA CYS A 482 -28.81 -38.06 17.39
C CYS A 482 -28.24 -39.47 17.30
N TYR A 483 -27.24 -39.80 18.13
CA TYR A 483 -26.62 -41.13 18.15
C TYR A 483 -25.92 -41.43 19.48
N TYR A 484 -25.75 -42.71 19.80
CA TYR A 484 -25.03 -43.18 20.99
C TYR A 484 -23.78 -43.96 20.56
N ILE A 485 -22.61 -43.58 21.07
CA ILE A 485 -21.38 -44.39 20.97
C ILE A 485 -21.01 -44.81 22.40
N GLY A 486 -21.34 -46.05 22.76
CA GLY A 486 -21.21 -46.52 24.13
C GLY A 486 -22.05 -45.68 25.11
N LYS A 487 -21.42 -45.10 26.13
CA LYS A 487 -22.09 -44.20 27.11
C LYS A 487 -22.18 -42.73 26.65
N ASN A 488 -21.58 -42.36 25.52
CA ASN A 488 -21.53 -40.97 25.06
C ASN A 488 -22.72 -40.63 24.15
N LYS A 489 -23.46 -39.59 24.53
CA LYS A 489 -24.55 -38.98 23.74
C LYS A 489 -23.97 -38.02 22.71
N LEU A 490 -24.11 -38.30 21.42
CA LEU A 490 -23.76 -37.37 20.35
C LEU A 490 -24.97 -36.50 19.98
N LYS A 491 -24.80 -35.19 20.09
CA LYS A 491 -25.77 -34.16 19.69
C LYS A 491 -25.31 -33.48 18.39
N ARG A 492 -26.24 -32.89 17.65
CA ARG A 492 -25.91 -32.01 16.52
C ARG A 492 -25.18 -30.76 17.02
N SER A 493 -24.25 -30.26 16.22
CA SER A 493 -23.56 -29.00 16.50
C SER A 493 -24.24 -27.85 15.78
N CYS A 494 -24.88 -26.96 16.53
CA CYS A 494 -25.45 -25.73 16.00
C CYS A 494 -24.48 -24.55 16.17
N HIS A 495 -24.50 -23.65 15.20
CA HIS A 495 -23.62 -22.48 15.14
C HIS A 495 -24.43 -21.27 14.70
N LEU A 496 -24.14 -20.11 15.30
CA LEU A 496 -24.60 -18.82 14.79
C LEU A 496 -23.51 -18.25 13.88
N ILE A 497 -23.86 -17.98 12.63
CA ILE A 497 -22.91 -17.57 11.60
C ILE A 497 -23.38 -16.25 11.01
N THR A 498 -22.45 -15.33 10.82
CA THR A 498 -22.66 -14.03 10.17
C THR A 498 -22.71 -14.16 8.65
N SER A 499 -23.22 -13.14 7.97
CA SER A 499 -23.34 -13.11 6.51
C SER A 499 -21.99 -13.16 5.78
N ASP A 500 -20.88 -12.84 6.45
CA ASP A 500 -19.51 -12.97 5.95
C ASP A 500 -18.86 -14.32 6.31
N GLY A 501 -19.58 -15.21 7.00
CA GLY A 501 -19.14 -16.57 7.30
C GLY A 501 -18.38 -16.74 8.61
N TYR A 502 -18.39 -15.76 9.51
CA TYR A 502 -17.76 -15.87 10.82
C TYR A 502 -18.68 -16.54 11.83
N VAL A 503 -18.17 -17.54 12.57
CA VAL A 503 -18.94 -18.23 13.61
C VAL A 503 -18.89 -17.42 14.90
N VAL A 504 -20.04 -16.86 15.27
CA VAL A 504 -20.18 -15.97 16.43
C VAL A 504 -20.50 -16.75 17.71
N ALA A 505 -21.27 -17.84 17.61
CA ALA A 505 -21.67 -18.66 18.76
C ALA A 505 -21.73 -20.15 18.40
N GLY A 506 -21.53 -21.02 19.40
CA GLY A 506 -21.51 -22.48 19.29
C GLY A 506 -20.13 -23.08 19.53
N LYS A 507 -20.02 -24.40 19.37
CA LYS A 507 -18.82 -25.20 19.72
C LYS A 507 -17.51 -24.74 19.06
N ARG A 508 -17.59 -24.06 17.91
CA ARG A 508 -16.44 -23.53 17.15
C ARG A 508 -16.48 -21.99 17.00
N ALA A 509 -16.98 -21.28 18.01
CA ALA A 509 -17.01 -19.81 18.02
C ALA A 509 -15.61 -19.19 17.82
N GLN A 510 -15.59 -17.96 17.30
CA GLN A 510 -14.39 -17.16 16.98
C GLN A 510 -13.53 -17.73 15.83
N GLN A 511 -14.13 -18.55 14.98
CA GLN A 511 -13.48 -19.09 13.79
C GLN A 511 -14.32 -18.77 12.56
N HIS A 512 -13.68 -18.57 11.42
CA HIS A 512 -14.40 -18.50 10.16
C HIS A 512 -14.91 -19.89 9.76
N LEU A 513 -16.05 -19.99 9.09
CA LEU A 513 -16.67 -21.26 8.71
C LEU A 513 -15.73 -22.13 7.86
N SER A 514 -14.82 -21.53 7.09
CA SER A 514 -13.80 -22.27 6.34
C SER A 514 -12.81 -23.05 7.22
N SER A 515 -12.47 -22.54 8.41
CA SER A 515 -11.61 -23.24 9.37
C SER A 515 -12.42 -24.08 10.35
N ALA A 516 -13.60 -23.60 10.73
CA ALA A 516 -14.51 -24.33 11.62
C ALA A 516 -15.04 -25.59 10.94
N ASP A 517 -15.54 -25.52 9.70
CA ASP A 517 -16.10 -26.67 8.98
C ASP A 517 -15.86 -26.55 7.47
N ALA A 518 -14.63 -26.89 7.05
CA ALA A 518 -14.19 -26.78 5.66
C ALA A 518 -15.08 -27.55 4.66
N LEU A 519 -15.65 -28.70 5.06
CA LEU A 519 -16.49 -29.53 4.18
C LEU A 519 -17.86 -28.89 3.94
N LEU A 520 -18.48 -28.33 4.99
CA LEU A 520 -19.75 -27.59 4.85
C LEU A 520 -19.52 -26.34 4.00
N PHE A 521 -18.43 -25.62 4.29
CA PHE A 521 -18.07 -24.41 3.59
C PHE A 521 -17.85 -24.64 2.08
N ASP A 522 -17.08 -25.67 1.71
CA ASP A 522 -16.85 -26.04 0.31
C ASP A 522 -18.15 -26.42 -0.41
N TYR A 523 -19.04 -27.15 0.26
CA TYR A 523 -20.34 -27.50 -0.31
C TYR A 523 -21.25 -26.28 -0.52
N LEU A 524 -21.29 -25.36 0.45
CA LEU A 524 -22.08 -24.13 0.32
C LEU A 524 -21.59 -23.25 -0.82
N ILE A 525 -20.27 -23.23 -1.08
CA ILE A 525 -19.69 -22.60 -2.27
C ILE A 525 -20.13 -23.34 -3.55
N LYS A 526 -20.01 -24.67 -3.59
CA LYS A 526 -20.44 -25.49 -4.75
C LYS A 526 -21.92 -25.32 -5.08
N LYS A 527 -22.77 -25.09 -4.07
CA LYS A 527 -24.20 -24.82 -4.24
C LYS A 527 -24.53 -23.36 -4.52
N SER A 528 -23.54 -22.49 -4.69
CA SER A 528 -23.71 -21.05 -4.92
C SER A 528 -24.50 -20.33 -3.83
N ILE A 529 -24.54 -20.90 -2.61
CA ILE A 529 -25.12 -20.24 -1.43
C ILE A 529 -24.13 -19.21 -0.87
N ILE A 530 -22.84 -19.50 -0.96
CA ILE A 530 -21.78 -18.55 -0.62
C ILE A 530 -21.20 -17.99 -1.91
N LYS A 531 -21.35 -16.68 -2.11
CA LYS A 531 -20.66 -15.94 -3.15
C LYS A 531 -19.25 -15.61 -2.67
N LYS A 532 -18.25 -16.18 -3.34
CA LYS A 532 -16.84 -15.88 -3.10
C LYS A 532 -16.38 -14.80 -4.08
N THR A 533 -15.96 -13.66 -3.55
CA THR A 533 -15.31 -12.60 -4.32
C THR A 533 -13.89 -12.39 -3.81
N TYR A 534 -13.05 -11.73 -4.61
CA TYR A 534 -11.68 -11.43 -4.22
C TYR A 534 -11.46 -9.93 -4.28
N ARG A 535 -10.75 -9.42 -3.28
CA ARG A 535 -10.29 -8.04 -3.23
C ARG A 535 -8.79 -8.03 -3.10
N ARG A 536 -8.12 -7.35 -4.01
CA ARG A 536 -6.67 -7.17 -3.97
C ARG A 536 -6.31 -5.84 -3.32
N ASP A 537 -5.38 -5.87 -2.38
CA ASP A 537 -4.78 -4.69 -1.75
C ASP A 537 -3.31 -4.61 -2.14
N ASN A 538 -3.02 -3.73 -3.09
CA ASN A 538 -1.66 -3.50 -3.61
C ASN A 538 -0.84 -2.55 -2.72
N GLN A 539 -1.40 -2.08 -1.60
CA GLN A 539 -0.72 -1.24 -0.59
C GLN A 539 -0.52 -1.96 0.73
N ALA A 540 -0.66 -3.28 0.74
CA ALA A 540 -0.44 -4.08 1.93
C ALA A 540 1.05 -4.12 2.31
N GLN A 541 1.32 -4.43 3.58
CA GLN A 541 2.67 -4.56 4.11
C GLN A 541 2.89 -5.98 4.61
N CYS A 542 3.72 -6.74 3.91
CA CYS A 542 4.02 -8.14 4.21
C CYS A 542 5.40 -8.27 4.83
N THR A 543 5.58 -9.24 5.70
CA THR A 543 6.94 -9.62 6.12
C THR A 543 7.67 -10.23 4.93
N ALA A 544 8.90 -9.75 4.66
CA ALA A 544 9.74 -10.34 3.64
C ALA A 544 9.89 -11.85 3.87
N SER A 545 9.51 -12.65 2.86
CA SER A 545 9.84 -14.08 2.87
C SER A 545 11.35 -14.19 2.72
N ARG A 546 12.02 -14.95 3.59
CA ARG A 546 13.44 -15.27 3.43
C ARG A 546 13.61 -16.27 2.28
N TYR A 547 13.42 -15.82 1.05
CA TYR A 547 14.09 -16.46 -0.08
C TYR A 547 15.55 -16.02 -0.01
N LEU A 548 16.31 -16.70 0.85
CA LEU A 548 17.75 -16.73 0.75
C LEU A 548 18.07 -17.31 -0.63
N HIS A 549 18.35 -16.45 -1.62
CA HIS A 549 19.35 -16.86 -2.60
C HIS A 549 20.57 -17.26 -1.79
N ALA A 550 20.98 -18.53 -1.91
CA ALA A 550 22.10 -19.04 -1.17
C ALA A 550 23.26 -18.08 -1.44
N PRO A 551 23.82 -17.38 -0.42
CA PRO A 551 25.10 -16.75 -0.64
C PRO A 551 26.01 -17.90 -1.07
N ASN A 552 26.68 -17.77 -2.21
CA ASN A 552 27.73 -18.69 -2.63
C ASN A 552 28.69 -18.84 -1.46
N LYS A 553 28.46 -19.86 -0.63
CA LYS A 553 29.30 -20.16 0.53
C LYS A 553 30.54 -20.76 -0.06
N ALA A 554 31.59 -19.95 -0.19
CA ALA A 554 32.93 -20.49 -0.11
C ALA A 554 33.00 -21.35 1.17
N PRO A 555 33.44 -22.62 1.11
CA PRO A 555 33.44 -23.50 2.26
C PRO A 555 34.34 -22.89 3.35
N PRO A 556 33.88 -22.78 4.61
CA PRO A 556 34.76 -22.36 5.68
C PRO A 556 35.82 -23.44 5.89
N LYS A 557 37.10 -23.08 5.79
CA LYS A 557 38.19 -23.95 6.24
C LYS A 557 38.03 -24.20 7.74
N ALA A 558 37.97 -25.47 8.13
CA ALA A 558 37.82 -25.86 9.53
C ALA A 558 39.09 -25.52 10.33
N HIS A 559 38.94 -24.72 11.40
CA HIS A 559 39.98 -24.56 12.42
C HIS A 559 39.73 -25.53 13.58
N SER A 560 40.72 -26.40 13.85
CA SER A 560 40.69 -27.50 14.81
C SER A 560 40.62 -27.13 16.30
N LEU A 561 40.56 -25.83 16.64
CA LEU A 561 40.52 -25.36 18.03
C LEU A 561 39.09 -25.15 18.56
N HIS A 562 38.09 -24.97 17.69
CA HIS A 562 36.71 -24.72 18.12
C HIS A 562 35.97 -25.97 18.63
N ALA A 563 36.40 -27.17 18.24
CA ALA A 563 35.80 -28.42 18.70
C ALA A 563 36.18 -28.79 20.15
N ILE A 564 37.31 -28.28 20.65
CA ILE A 564 37.83 -28.57 22.00
C ILE A 564 37.18 -27.64 23.04
N LEU A 565 37.00 -26.35 22.70
CA LEU A 565 36.36 -25.38 23.59
C LEU A 565 34.86 -25.64 23.80
N PHE A 566 34.19 -26.25 22.83
CA PHE A 566 32.75 -26.59 22.94
C PHE A 566 32.47 -27.80 23.85
N ARG A 567 33.48 -28.64 24.11
CA ARG A 567 33.34 -29.77 25.06
C ARG A 567 33.57 -29.36 26.51
N LEU A 568 34.42 -28.35 26.76
CA LEU A 568 34.70 -27.83 28.10
C LEU A 568 33.57 -26.96 28.67
N THR A 569 32.85 -26.23 27.81
CA THR A 569 31.78 -25.32 28.24
C THR A 569 30.46 -26.02 28.59
N LYS A 570 30.31 -27.29 28.20
CA LYS A 570 29.11 -28.11 28.49
C LYS A 570 29.08 -28.70 29.90
N LEU A 571 30.14 -28.51 30.69
CA LEU A 571 30.30 -29.10 32.03
C LEU A 571 29.96 -28.14 33.19
N LEU A 572 29.67 -26.86 32.92
CA LEU A 572 29.63 -25.83 33.98
C LEU A 572 28.41 -24.88 34.01
N THR A 573 27.34 -25.07 33.23
CA THR A 573 26.29 -24.04 33.12
C THR A 573 24.84 -24.52 33.15
N THR A 574 24.52 -25.52 33.98
CA THR A 574 23.12 -25.86 34.27
C THR A 574 22.76 -25.47 35.70
N ALA A 575 22.35 -24.21 35.92
CA ALA A 575 21.30 -23.85 36.90
C ALA A 575 21.08 -22.34 37.08
N PHE A 576 22.07 -21.47 36.86
CA PHE A 576 21.97 -20.10 37.43
C PHE A 576 21.48 -18.99 36.46
N TRP A 577 21.54 -19.20 35.14
CA TRP A 577 21.32 -18.10 34.17
C TRP A 577 19.90 -18.01 33.58
N LEU A 578 19.06 -19.03 33.80
CA LEU A 578 17.72 -19.08 33.19
C LEU A 578 16.72 -18.21 33.96
N ASP A 579 16.82 -18.16 35.29
CA ASP A 579 15.91 -17.39 36.14
C ASP A 579 16.21 -15.87 36.12
N LEU A 580 17.48 -15.48 36.00
CA LEU A 580 17.87 -14.07 35.86
C LEU A 580 17.41 -13.50 34.51
N TRP A 581 17.43 -14.32 33.45
CA TRP A 581 16.95 -13.91 32.13
C TRP A 581 15.42 -13.76 32.07
N LEU A 582 14.68 -14.61 32.78
CA LEU A 582 13.22 -14.49 32.91
C LEU A 582 12.79 -13.27 33.76
N LEU A 583 13.55 -12.93 34.81
CA LEU A 583 13.30 -11.74 35.63
C LEU A 583 13.60 -10.42 34.91
N MET A 584 14.64 -10.40 34.07
CA MET A 584 15.02 -9.19 33.31
C MET A 584 14.11 -8.94 32.10
N THR A 585 13.45 -9.96 31.55
CA THR A 585 12.57 -9.84 30.38
C THR A 585 11.13 -9.44 30.72
N SER A 586 10.69 -9.62 31.97
CA SER A 586 9.36 -9.21 32.44
C SER A 586 9.26 -7.72 32.78
N SER A 587 10.40 -7.06 33.06
CA SER A 587 10.43 -5.70 33.62
C SER A 587 10.60 -4.58 32.57
N ILE A 588 10.72 -4.92 31.28
CA ILE A 588 10.91 -3.93 30.19
C ILE A 588 9.85 -4.16 29.11
N LYS A 589 8.60 -3.81 29.43
CA LYS A 589 7.52 -3.65 28.45
C LYS A 589 7.03 -2.21 28.50
N GLY A 590 7.79 -1.32 27.87
CA GLY A 590 7.38 0.07 27.71
C GLY A 590 8.39 0.86 26.90
N VAL A 591 7.96 1.31 25.73
CA VAL A 591 8.38 2.57 25.12
C VAL A 591 9.83 2.62 24.60
N LEU A 592 9.98 2.43 23.27
CA LEU A 592 10.56 3.41 22.33
C LEU A 592 10.82 2.76 20.97
N SER A 593 10.10 3.25 19.97
CA SER A 593 10.41 3.04 18.56
C SER A 593 11.57 3.95 18.15
N GLN A 594 12.80 3.64 18.60
CA GLN A 594 14.07 4.24 18.16
C GLN A 594 15.24 3.37 18.70
N PRO A 595 16.44 3.36 18.06
CA PRO A 595 17.56 2.55 18.54
C PRO A 595 18.04 3.05 19.91
N VAL A 596 18.15 2.14 20.89
CA VAL A 596 18.63 2.44 22.24
C VAL A 596 20.04 1.88 22.41
N MET A 597 20.94 2.68 22.97
CA MET A 597 22.28 2.26 23.36
C MET A 597 22.20 1.43 24.65
N VAL A 598 22.52 0.13 24.57
CA VAL A 598 22.61 -0.74 25.73
C VAL A 598 24.06 -1.21 25.88
N GLY A 599 24.73 -0.80 26.96
CA GLY A 599 26.09 -1.25 27.29
C GLY A 599 27.13 -0.92 26.22
N GLY A 600 27.11 0.29 25.64
CA GLY A 600 28.06 0.67 24.58
C GLY A 600 27.87 -0.11 23.27
N THR A 601 26.69 -0.72 23.08
CA THR A 601 26.31 -1.44 21.86
C THR A 601 25.03 -0.82 21.32
N CYS A 602 25.03 -0.42 20.05
CA CYS A 602 23.81 -0.02 19.37
C CYS A 602 23.05 -1.30 18.98
N GLN A 603 22.09 -1.72 19.80
CA GLN A 603 21.25 -2.87 19.47
C GLN A 603 20.12 -2.39 18.55
N PHE A 604 20.17 -2.80 17.29
CA PHE A 604 19.00 -2.67 16.42
C PHE A 604 17.89 -3.54 17.01
N SER A 605 16.73 -2.94 17.29
CA SER A 605 15.48 -3.70 17.28
C SER A 605 15.46 -4.46 15.96
N ARG A 606 15.31 -5.79 16.03
CA ARG A 606 15.15 -6.66 14.87
C ARG A 606 13.81 -6.31 14.22
N ILE A 607 13.75 -5.17 13.56
CA ILE A 607 12.59 -4.72 12.81
C ILE A 607 12.42 -5.78 11.72
N LYS A 608 11.39 -6.63 11.83
CA LYS A 608 10.95 -7.42 10.70
C LYS A 608 10.53 -6.40 9.64
N HIS A 609 11.40 -6.13 8.67
CA HIS A 609 11.11 -5.21 7.59
C HIS A 609 9.84 -5.71 6.90
N LYS A 610 8.80 -4.87 6.92
CA LYS A 610 7.60 -5.11 6.15
C LYS A 610 7.77 -4.37 4.83
N GLU A 611 7.60 -5.10 3.74
CA GLU A 611 7.70 -4.60 2.37
C GLU A 611 6.29 -4.42 1.80
N LEU A 612 6.14 -3.49 0.86
CA LEU A 612 4.91 -3.37 0.06
C LEU A 612 4.67 -4.68 -0.69
N CYS A 613 3.45 -5.20 -0.56
CA CYS A 613 3.02 -6.42 -1.21
C CYS A 613 1.58 -6.28 -1.71
N SER A 614 1.22 -7.13 -2.66
CA SER A 614 -0.16 -7.36 -3.05
C SER A 614 -0.72 -8.49 -2.19
N LEU A 615 -1.70 -8.18 -1.35
CA LEU A 615 -2.48 -9.20 -0.65
C LEU A 615 -3.83 -9.36 -1.33
N GLU A 616 -4.24 -10.61 -1.52
CA GLU A 616 -5.56 -10.94 -2.03
C GLU A 616 -6.41 -11.50 -0.89
N TYR A 617 -7.49 -10.79 -0.59
CA TYR A 617 -8.45 -11.15 0.43
C TYR A 617 -9.66 -11.79 -0.25
N SER A 618 -10.02 -12.99 0.16
CA SER A 618 -11.31 -13.57 -0.18
C SER A 618 -12.40 -12.95 0.68
N ILE A 619 -13.39 -12.34 0.04
CA ILE A 619 -14.61 -11.85 0.69
C ILE A 619 -15.71 -12.87 0.41
N TYR A 620 -16.41 -13.27 1.46
CA TYR A 620 -17.50 -14.22 1.38
C TYR A 620 -18.80 -13.51 1.71
N GLU A 621 -19.84 -13.82 0.95
CA GLU A 621 -21.19 -13.32 1.19
C GLU A 621 -22.15 -14.50 1.13
N ILE A 622 -22.79 -14.78 2.26
CA ILE A 622 -23.78 -15.86 2.37
C ILE A 622 -25.13 -15.32 1.91
N MET A 623 -25.60 -15.80 0.76
CA MET A 623 -26.87 -15.43 0.13
C MET A 623 -27.98 -16.39 0.58
N LEU A 624 -28.27 -16.42 1.88
CA LEU A 624 -29.37 -17.24 2.44
C LEU A 624 -30.62 -16.37 2.60
N ILE A 625 -31.58 -16.56 1.69
CA ILE A 625 -32.88 -15.88 1.73
C ILE A 625 -33.95 -16.80 2.36
N GLU A 626 -33.75 -18.13 2.25
CA GLU A 626 -34.69 -19.15 2.73
C GLU A 626 -33.99 -20.24 3.54
N ARG A 627 -34.79 -21.04 4.27
CA ARG A 627 -34.29 -22.20 5.03
C ARG A 627 -33.96 -23.35 4.09
N HIS A 628 -32.70 -23.77 4.08
CA HIS A 628 -32.25 -24.96 3.34
C HIS A 628 -31.97 -26.13 4.28
N THR A 629 -32.24 -27.34 3.79
CA THR A 629 -31.83 -28.60 4.43
C THR A 629 -31.19 -29.48 3.38
N PHE A 630 -30.01 -30.02 3.65
CA PHE A 630 -29.32 -30.87 2.68
C PHE A 630 -28.43 -31.91 3.35
N MET A 631 -28.10 -32.96 2.59
CA MET A 631 -27.19 -34.02 3.01
C MET A 631 -25.81 -33.76 2.40
N LEU A 632 -24.81 -33.65 3.28
CA LEU A 632 -23.40 -33.64 2.93
C LEU A 632 -22.90 -35.08 2.95
N ASN A 633 -22.26 -35.51 1.87
CA ASN A 633 -21.65 -36.83 1.75
C ASN A 633 -20.21 -36.67 1.26
N ASP A 634 -19.25 -37.24 1.98
CA ASP A 634 -17.83 -37.26 1.61
C ASP A 634 -17.42 -38.56 0.90
N GLY A 635 -18.38 -39.46 0.64
CA GLY A 635 -18.18 -40.78 0.02
C GLY A 635 -18.09 -41.92 1.05
N VAL A 636 -17.86 -41.62 2.32
CA VAL A 636 -17.74 -42.61 3.41
C VAL A 636 -18.82 -42.38 4.47
N CYS A 637 -19.11 -41.12 4.79
CA CYS A 637 -20.06 -40.69 5.80
C CYS A 637 -21.01 -39.65 5.21
N SER A 638 -22.27 -39.70 5.66
CA SER A 638 -23.25 -38.67 5.34
C SER A 638 -23.71 -37.94 6.61
N ARG A 639 -23.93 -36.62 6.49
CA ARG A 639 -24.45 -35.78 7.56
C ARG A 639 -25.55 -34.86 7.04
N GLN A 640 -26.59 -34.69 7.83
CA GLN A 640 -27.68 -33.74 7.55
C GLN A 640 -27.30 -32.37 8.12
N VAL A 641 -27.44 -31.32 7.33
CA VAL A 641 -27.26 -29.92 7.72
C VAL A 641 -28.56 -29.16 7.55
#